data_AF-A0A218KBH8-F1
#
_entry.id   AF-A0A218KBH8-F1
#
_cell.length_a   1.000
_cell.length_b   1.000
_cell.length_c   1.000
_cell.angle_alpha   90.00
_cell.angle_beta   90.00
_cell.angle_gamma   90.00
#
_symmetry.space_group_name_H-M   'P 1'
#
loop_
_entity.id
_entity.type
_entity.pdbx_description
1 polymer ?
#
loop_
_entity_poly.entity_id
_entity_poly.type
_entity_poly.pdbx_seq_one_letter_code
_entity_poly.pdbx_strand_id
1 'polypeptide(L)'
;MGIHYWIEKGAHRHKLVMGMPMYGQSFTLRDTTKNGLNQPSYGGGEAGRYTRARGFLAYYEICYKIKSSQWTVVRDPLGTMGPYAYKGNQWVGFDDVETIRYKSEWIKKMGLGGGMIWALDLDDFRNRCGCEAHPLLRTINRSLRPYSVPDPQCPRLENSGGVPPPDTSTSRPTPAPITWWKKTTTGPTTPYWQPSSTVSTIPPWQASASTYAPWQTSASTYAPWQTSATTTAIQPAPEVQSGGKCQEGAYRRDPSDCSRYFRCVHGAEQGVTCAHGLHWDDAKKICDWISKVKCTAGPGSVPTSSPDIHRSTEYPTQPPTQPTRPTQPPTQPSYAPAVIETTRAPDIWPSSGTSSTTDTGYKVVCYFTNWAWYRQGLGKYRPEDIDPDLCTHIVYGFAVLDSTNLIIKPHDTWADYDNKFYAKVTDFKRRGVKVTLAIGGWNDSLGDKYSRLVNNPAARAKFIAHVIEFLKKHNFDGLDLDWEYPVCWQVDCSKGPASDKHGFSAWVKELHDAFKPHGLLLSAAVSPSYKVIEAGYDVPVLNRYFDWIAVMTYDYHGHWDKETGHVSPMFAHPDDKEPLFNTNSTIHLWLEKGADPKKLIMGMPLYGQSFGLGWKADGTGLNQHAPQKGSAGQFTRAAGFLAYYEICHKVKQGYTVVRDPAGRMGPYAYSGKQWVSFDDVNMIRFKSEWIKRMGLGGGMIWALDLDDFRNRCGCEPHPLLRTINRVLRSYPVPDPRCEL
;
A
#
# COMPACT_ATOMS: atom_id res chain seq x y z
N MET A 1 9.49 14.40 33.76
CA MET A 1 10.72 13.64 33.41
C MET A 1 10.92 13.46 31.91
N GLY A 2 9.91 13.16 31.08
CA GLY A 2 10.12 12.82 29.65
C GLY A 2 11.00 13.79 28.84
N ILE A 3 10.65 15.08 28.77
CA ILE A 3 11.45 16.08 28.02
C ILE A 3 12.81 16.34 28.67
N HIS A 4 12.87 16.43 30.00
CA HIS A 4 14.12 16.64 30.73
C HIS A 4 15.13 15.52 30.48
N TYR A 5 14.68 14.27 30.45
CA TYR A 5 15.52 13.11 30.16
C TYR A 5 16.21 13.24 28.79
N TRP A 6 15.47 13.65 27.75
CA TRP A 6 16.06 13.86 26.43
C TRP A 6 17.08 14.99 26.42
N ILE A 7 16.81 16.08 27.13
CA ILE A 7 17.76 17.19 27.28
C ILE A 7 19.03 16.73 28.01
N GLU A 8 18.88 15.96 29.09
CA GLU A 8 20.00 15.38 29.86
C GLU A 8 20.83 14.40 29.01
N LYS A 9 20.22 13.68 28.07
CA LYS A 9 20.91 12.82 27.09
C LYS A 9 21.50 13.58 25.91
N GLY A 10 21.50 14.91 25.94
CA GLY A 10 22.15 15.77 24.95
C GLY A 10 21.26 16.20 23.79
N ALA A 11 19.95 15.94 23.83
CA ALA A 11 19.05 16.43 22.79
C ALA A 11 18.89 17.95 22.89
N HIS A 12 19.12 18.66 21.78
CA HIS A 12 18.88 20.09 21.71
C HIS A 12 17.39 20.40 21.86
N ARG A 13 17.07 21.32 22.77
CA ARG A 13 15.69 21.76 23.08
C ARG A 13 14.88 22.11 21.83
N HIS A 14 15.46 22.87 20.90
CA HIS A 14 14.79 23.27 19.65
C HIS A 14 14.46 22.12 18.68
N LYS A 15 14.97 20.90 18.90
CA LYS A 15 14.62 19.69 18.14
C LYS A 15 13.60 18.81 18.84
N LEU A 16 13.27 19.11 20.11
CA LEU A 16 12.29 18.35 20.87
C LEU A 16 10.90 18.95 20.66
N VAL A 17 9.97 18.13 20.18
CA VAL A 17 8.57 18.50 19.96
C VAL A 17 7.72 17.77 21.00
N MET A 18 7.04 18.49 21.89
CA MET A 18 6.27 17.87 22.98
C MET A 18 4.93 17.34 22.48
N GLY A 19 4.67 16.05 22.71
CA GLY A 19 3.39 15.41 22.43
C GLY A 19 2.28 15.84 23.38
N MET A 20 1.11 16.16 22.83
CA MET A 20 -0.11 16.54 23.53
C MET A 20 -1.28 15.71 22.97
N PRO A 21 -1.91 14.83 23.78
CA PRO A 21 -2.99 13.98 23.31
C PRO A 21 -4.28 14.78 23.11
N MET A 22 -4.97 14.52 22.00
CA MET A 22 -6.34 15.00 21.74
C MET A 22 -7.37 13.91 22.14
N TYR A 23 -6.99 13.04 23.09
CA TYR A 23 -7.76 11.88 23.53
C TYR A 23 -7.46 11.58 25.00
N GLY A 24 -8.21 10.63 25.56
CA GLY A 24 -7.96 10.08 26.89
C GLY A 24 -7.83 8.56 26.87
N GLN A 25 -7.00 8.04 27.77
CA GLN A 25 -6.92 6.61 28.06
C GLN A 25 -7.98 6.27 29.11
N SER A 26 -8.82 5.28 28.81
CA SER A 26 -9.96 4.89 29.65
C SER A 26 -9.79 3.51 30.28
N PHE A 27 -10.42 3.29 31.42
CA PHE A 27 -10.31 2.07 32.20
C PHE A 27 -11.67 1.66 32.76
N THR A 28 -11.91 0.34 32.86
CA THR A 28 -13.01 -0.22 33.63
C THR A 28 -12.49 -0.59 35.02
N LEU A 29 -12.89 0.16 36.03
CA LEU A 29 -12.50 -0.02 37.43
C LEU A 29 -13.09 -1.32 38.01
N ARG A 30 -12.35 -1.96 38.91
CA ARG A 30 -12.83 -3.16 39.62
C ARG A 30 -13.84 -2.85 40.72
N ASP A 31 -13.76 -1.65 41.27
CA ASP A 31 -14.59 -1.18 42.37
C ASP A 31 -15.20 0.17 41.99
N THR A 32 -16.53 0.22 41.87
CA THR A 32 -17.30 1.40 41.49
C THR A 32 -17.26 2.50 42.56
N THR A 33 -16.87 2.17 43.79
CA THR A 33 -16.75 3.13 44.89
C THR A 33 -15.38 3.81 44.92
N LYS A 34 -14.40 3.28 44.17
CA LYS A 34 -13.01 3.77 44.14
C LYS A 34 -12.64 4.32 42.78
N ASN A 35 -12.73 5.64 42.63
CA ASN A 35 -12.53 6.37 41.37
C ASN A 35 -11.26 7.23 41.32
N GLY A 36 -10.39 7.12 42.32
CA GLY A 36 -9.12 7.85 42.39
C GLY A 36 -8.08 7.39 41.38
N LEU A 37 -6.89 7.97 41.45
CA LEU A 37 -5.71 7.49 40.72
C LEU A 37 -5.27 6.11 41.24
N ASN A 38 -4.61 5.33 40.37
CA ASN A 38 -4.01 4.02 40.66
C ASN A 38 -5.00 2.96 41.19
N GLN A 39 -6.28 3.07 40.87
CA GLN A 39 -7.27 2.07 41.26
C GLN A 39 -7.20 0.82 40.36
N PRO A 40 -7.39 -0.39 40.91
CA PRO A 40 -7.39 -1.62 40.11
C PRO A 40 -8.46 -1.59 39.01
N SER A 41 -8.11 -2.05 37.82
CA SER A 41 -9.02 -2.16 36.67
C SER A 41 -9.12 -3.59 36.13
N TYR A 42 -10.19 -3.88 35.39
CA TYR A 42 -10.34 -5.11 34.59
C TYR A 42 -9.70 -4.98 33.20
N GLY A 43 -9.31 -3.76 32.81
CA GLY A 43 -8.76 -3.45 31.50
C GLY A 43 -9.31 -2.13 30.96
N GLY A 44 -9.30 -1.98 29.64
CA GLY A 44 -9.76 -0.77 28.95
C GLY A 44 -11.23 -0.44 29.26
N GLY A 45 -11.50 0.86 29.38
CA GLY A 45 -12.85 1.39 29.51
C GLY A 45 -13.74 1.03 28.33
N GLU A 46 -15.03 1.24 28.48
CA GLU A 46 -16.01 1.06 27.41
C GLU A 46 -15.65 1.90 26.20
N ALA A 47 -15.89 1.31 25.03
CA ALA A 47 -15.62 1.94 23.77
C ALA A 47 -16.50 3.18 23.57
N GLY A 48 -15.91 4.26 23.05
CA GLY A 48 -16.66 5.44 22.64
C GLY A 48 -17.64 5.13 21.50
N ARG A 49 -18.72 5.91 21.39
CA ARG A 49 -19.77 5.75 20.36
C ARG A 49 -19.18 5.81 18.94
N TYR A 50 -18.15 6.63 18.76
CA TYR A 50 -17.53 6.93 17.48
C TYR A 50 -16.15 6.27 17.35
N THR A 51 -15.30 6.36 18.38
CA THR A 51 -13.96 5.74 18.33
C THR A 51 -14.01 4.23 18.35
N ARG A 52 -15.05 3.63 18.96
CA ARG A 52 -15.30 2.18 19.04
C ARG A 52 -14.12 1.35 19.57
N ALA A 53 -13.17 1.98 20.24
CA ALA A 53 -11.98 1.36 20.81
C ALA A 53 -12.10 1.30 22.34
N ARG A 54 -12.03 0.10 22.92
CA ARG A 54 -11.97 -0.04 24.39
C ARG A 54 -10.66 0.53 24.91
N GLY A 55 -10.73 1.21 26.03
CA GLY A 55 -9.56 1.85 26.65
C GLY A 55 -9.18 3.19 26.05
N PHE A 56 -9.94 3.72 25.08
CA PHE A 56 -9.60 4.95 24.39
C PHE A 56 -10.86 5.77 24.10
N LEU A 57 -10.82 7.07 24.40
CA LEU A 57 -11.89 8.00 24.07
C LEU A 57 -11.32 9.26 23.43
N ALA A 58 -11.89 9.69 22.31
CA ALA A 58 -11.53 10.98 21.72
C ALA A 58 -11.97 12.14 22.64
N TYR A 59 -11.30 13.29 22.57
CA TYR A 59 -11.67 14.46 23.37
C TYR A 59 -13.15 14.84 23.17
N TYR A 60 -13.66 14.82 21.93
CA TYR A 60 -15.07 15.10 21.65
C TYR A 60 -16.05 14.12 22.30
N GLU A 61 -15.64 12.88 22.59
CA GLU A 61 -16.46 11.91 23.31
C GLU A 61 -16.40 12.12 24.81
N ILE A 62 -15.22 12.50 25.32
CA ILE A 62 -15.01 12.79 26.74
C ILE A 62 -15.80 14.04 27.12
N CYS A 63 -15.65 15.14 26.39
CA CYS A 63 -16.39 16.37 26.69
C CYS A 63 -17.91 16.18 26.53
N TYR A 64 -18.36 15.38 25.55
CA TYR A 64 -19.77 15.03 25.42
C TYR A 64 -20.28 14.22 26.61
N LYS A 65 -19.51 13.23 27.09
CA LYS A 65 -19.85 12.41 28.26
C LYS A 65 -19.93 13.26 29.54
N ILE A 66 -19.04 14.25 29.70
CA ILE A 66 -19.08 15.20 30.82
C ILE A 66 -20.34 16.05 30.75
N LYS A 67 -20.60 16.71 29.62
CA LYS A 67 -21.74 17.64 29.48
C LYS A 67 -23.10 16.96 29.46
N SER A 68 -23.21 15.82 28.78
CA SER A 68 -24.50 15.20 28.43
C SER A 68 -24.75 13.88 29.16
N SER A 69 -23.75 13.29 29.80
CA SER A 69 -23.87 11.99 30.46
C SER A 69 -23.46 12.01 31.92
N GLN A 70 -23.35 13.19 32.54
CA GLN A 70 -23.11 13.36 33.99
C GLN A 70 -21.87 12.60 34.47
N TRP A 71 -20.75 12.70 33.74
CA TRP A 71 -19.47 12.22 34.25
C TRP A 71 -18.90 13.21 35.26
N THR A 72 -18.32 12.70 36.34
CA THR A 72 -17.66 13.49 37.36
C THR A 72 -16.22 13.75 36.94
N VAL A 73 -15.85 15.02 36.74
CA VAL A 73 -14.48 15.48 36.49
C VAL A 73 -13.78 15.74 37.82
N VAL A 74 -12.55 15.25 37.94
CA VAL A 74 -11.64 15.53 39.05
C VAL A 74 -10.38 16.15 38.48
N ARG A 75 -9.92 17.22 39.13
CA ARG A 75 -8.74 17.98 38.73
C ARG A 75 -7.69 17.90 39.83
N ASP A 76 -6.44 17.86 39.43
CA ASP A 76 -5.31 18.00 40.35
C ASP A 76 -5.23 19.46 40.83
N PRO A 77 -5.34 19.73 42.15
CA PRO A 77 -5.27 21.09 42.69
C PRO A 77 -3.93 21.79 42.40
N LEU A 78 -2.86 21.02 42.17
CA LEU A 78 -1.53 21.55 41.88
C LEU A 78 -1.30 21.80 40.38
N GLY A 79 -2.22 21.39 39.50
CA GLY A 79 -2.09 21.55 38.04
C GLY A 79 -0.90 20.80 37.42
N THR A 80 -0.42 19.74 38.09
CA THR A 80 0.73 18.94 37.64
C THR A 80 0.36 17.89 36.59
N MET A 81 -0.93 17.59 36.46
CA MET A 81 -1.48 16.66 35.47
C MET A 81 -2.79 17.19 34.86
N GLY A 82 -3.17 16.64 33.71
CA GLY A 82 -4.50 16.86 33.13
C GLY A 82 -5.61 16.24 33.99
N PRO A 83 -6.87 16.66 33.78
CA PRO A 83 -8.00 16.10 34.51
C PRO A 83 -8.20 14.61 34.26
N TYR A 84 -8.98 13.98 35.14
CA TYR A 84 -9.65 12.72 34.82
C TYR A 84 -11.14 12.84 35.07
N ALA A 85 -11.93 11.98 34.43
CA ALA A 85 -13.37 11.92 34.60
C ALA A 85 -13.84 10.47 34.79
N TYR A 86 -14.94 10.28 35.53
CA TYR A 86 -15.48 8.94 35.78
C TYR A 86 -17.01 8.93 35.90
N LYS A 87 -17.60 7.76 35.66
CA LYS A 87 -19.02 7.44 35.94
C LYS A 87 -19.18 5.95 36.18
N GLY A 88 -19.73 5.56 37.33
CA GLY A 88 -19.83 4.14 37.71
C GLY A 88 -18.43 3.51 37.75
N ASN A 89 -18.22 2.41 37.02
CA ASN A 89 -16.91 1.78 36.89
C ASN A 89 -16.09 2.31 35.70
N GLN A 90 -16.54 3.33 34.97
CA GLN A 90 -15.81 3.87 33.83
C GLN A 90 -14.98 5.09 34.24
N TRP A 91 -13.72 5.13 33.82
CA TRP A 91 -12.73 6.15 34.17
C TRP A 91 -11.93 6.57 32.94
N VAL A 92 -11.58 7.84 32.78
CA VAL A 92 -10.73 8.34 31.68
C VAL A 92 -9.83 9.49 32.14
N GLY A 93 -8.53 9.41 31.85
CA GLY A 93 -7.59 10.52 32.03
C GLY A 93 -7.32 11.21 30.70
N PHE A 94 -7.33 12.55 30.66
CA PHE A 94 -7.29 13.31 29.41
C PHE A 94 -6.70 14.71 29.60
N ASP A 95 -6.32 15.35 28.48
CA ASP A 95 -5.99 16.78 28.45
C ASP A 95 -7.20 17.59 27.98
N ASP A 96 -7.46 18.72 28.64
CA ASP A 96 -8.45 19.70 28.21
C ASP A 96 -7.80 21.02 27.76
N VAL A 97 -8.63 21.99 27.38
CA VAL A 97 -8.17 23.30 26.88
C VAL A 97 -7.17 23.96 27.83
N GLU A 98 -7.42 23.90 29.13
CA GLU A 98 -6.53 24.49 30.13
C GLU A 98 -5.18 23.77 30.20
N THR A 99 -5.21 22.44 30.26
CA THR A 99 -4.00 21.62 30.30
C THR A 99 -3.16 21.80 29.03
N ILE A 100 -3.82 21.88 27.87
CA ILE A 100 -3.17 22.14 26.58
C ILE A 100 -2.56 23.54 26.51
N ARG A 101 -3.23 24.55 27.06
CA ARG A 101 -2.67 25.91 27.19
C ARG A 101 -1.39 25.89 28.02
N TYR A 102 -1.44 25.28 29.21
CA TYR A 102 -0.28 25.16 30.09
C TYR A 102 0.89 24.43 29.42
N LYS A 103 0.64 23.28 28.77
CA LYS A 103 1.68 22.55 28.03
C LYS A 103 2.27 23.38 26.90
N SER A 104 1.45 24.16 26.19
CA SER A 104 1.90 25.05 25.11
C SER A 104 2.75 26.21 25.61
N GLU A 105 2.37 26.83 26.73
CA GLU A 105 3.20 27.86 27.37
C GLU A 105 4.52 27.29 27.90
N TRP A 106 4.50 26.05 28.40
CA TRP A 106 5.70 25.35 28.84
C TRP A 106 6.65 25.03 27.68
N ILE A 107 6.15 24.67 26.49
CA ILE A 107 6.94 24.52 25.25
C ILE A 107 7.74 25.80 24.97
N LYS A 108 7.07 26.96 25.02
CA LYS A 108 7.72 28.27 24.84
C LYS A 108 8.76 28.53 25.92
N LYS A 109 8.39 28.35 27.20
CA LYS A 109 9.28 28.59 28.34
C LYS A 109 10.55 27.73 28.28
N MET A 110 10.43 26.50 27.80
CA MET A 110 11.54 25.54 27.71
C MET A 110 12.38 25.67 26.44
N GLY A 111 11.97 26.51 25.48
CA GLY A 111 12.65 26.69 24.19
C GLY A 111 12.59 25.43 23.32
N LEU A 112 11.45 24.71 23.38
CA LEU A 112 11.26 23.47 22.62
C LEU A 112 10.93 23.76 21.16
N GLY A 113 11.18 22.78 20.28
CA GLY A 113 10.93 22.88 18.83
C GLY A 113 9.46 23.01 18.42
N GLY A 114 8.52 22.66 19.30
CA GLY A 114 7.09 22.85 19.08
C GLY A 114 6.22 21.87 19.85
N GLY A 115 4.93 21.84 19.49
CA GLY A 115 3.95 20.87 19.98
C GLY A 115 3.55 19.89 18.88
N MET A 116 3.47 18.60 19.22
CA MET A 116 2.91 17.54 18.39
C MET A 116 1.58 17.12 19.00
N ILE A 117 0.58 16.86 18.16
CA ILE A 117 -0.70 16.34 18.62
C ILE A 117 -0.99 14.97 18.01
N TRP A 118 -1.67 14.13 18.77
CA TRP A 118 -2.26 12.89 18.28
C TRP A 118 -3.72 12.88 18.72
N ALA A 119 -4.71 13.00 17.83
CA ALA A 119 -4.61 13.39 16.42
C ALA A 119 -5.75 14.38 16.11
N LEU A 120 -5.69 15.05 14.96
CA LEU A 120 -6.60 16.15 14.59
C LEU A 120 -8.09 15.78 14.64
N ASP A 121 -8.41 14.54 14.30
CA ASP A 121 -9.75 13.96 14.28
C ASP A 121 -10.30 13.66 15.67
N LEU A 122 -9.46 13.67 16.72
CA LEU A 122 -9.87 13.36 18.08
C LEU A 122 -10.25 14.62 18.90
N ASP A 123 -9.89 15.81 18.41
CA ASP A 123 -10.34 17.08 18.96
C ASP A 123 -11.85 17.29 18.72
N ASP A 124 -12.48 18.30 19.33
CA ASP A 124 -13.87 18.66 19.02
C ASP A 124 -13.98 19.46 17.72
N PHE A 125 -13.63 18.81 16.61
CA PHE A 125 -13.55 19.40 15.27
C PHE A 125 -14.91 19.88 14.71
N ARG A 126 -16.03 19.46 15.33
CA ARG A 126 -17.39 19.89 14.94
C ARG A 126 -18.07 20.78 15.98
N ASN A 127 -17.34 21.23 17.00
CA ASN A 127 -17.90 22.04 18.08
C ASN A 127 -19.12 21.38 18.77
N ARG A 128 -19.10 20.06 18.94
CA ARG A 128 -20.18 19.30 19.59
C ARG A 128 -20.30 19.61 21.07
N CYS A 129 -19.21 20.04 21.68
CA CYS A 129 -19.14 20.41 23.07
C CYS A 129 -19.39 21.92 23.27
N GLY A 130 -19.80 22.66 22.25
CA GLY A 130 -20.34 24.02 22.39
C GLY A 130 -19.34 25.07 22.88
N CYS A 131 -18.10 24.98 22.42
CA CYS A 131 -17.02 25.94 22.65
C CYS A 131 -16.63 26.60 21.31
N GLU A 132 -15.79 25.93 20.53
CA GLU A 132 -15.46 26.25 19.15
C GLU A 132 -15.05 24.97 18.41
N ALA A 133 -14.91 25.02 17.09
CA ALA A 133 -14.36 23.90 16.35
C ALA A 133 -12.84 23.79 16.56
N HIS A 134 -12.35 22.61 16.94
CA HIS A 134 -10.95 22.32 17.27
C HIS A 134 -10.41 23.11 18.48
N PRO A 135 -11.06 23.04 19.65
CA PRO A 135 -10.70 23.86 20.81
C PRO A 135 -9.29 23.57 21.32
N LEU A 136 -8.81 22.32 21.31
CA LEU A 136 -7.47 22.00 21.78
C LEU A 136 -6.40 22.51 20.79
N LEU A 137 -6.57 22.25 19.49
CA LEU A 137 -5.64 22.71 18.47
C LEU A 137 -5.58 24.24 18.38
N ARG A 138 -6.74 24.92 18.46
CA ARG A 138 -6.78 26.39 18.43
C ARG A 138 -6.10 26.99 19.65
N THR A 139 -6.22 26.35 20.81
CA THR A 139 -5.49 26.75 22.01
C THR A 139 -3.98 26.63 21.84
N ILE A 140 -3.48 25.54 21.25
CA ILE A 140 -2.05 25.40 20.90
C ILE A 140 -1.63 26.53 19.97
N ASN A 141 -2.42 26.82 18.93
CA ASN A 141 -2.11 27.84 17.96
C ASN A 141 -2.08 29.26 18.56
N ARG A 142 -3.05 29.61 19.42
CA ARG A 142 -3.02 30.88 20.19
C ARG A 142 -1.78 30.98 21.07
N SER A 143 -1.39 29.85 21.65
CA SER A 143 -0.29 29.80 22.61
C SER A 143 1.07 29.79 21.94
N LEU A 144 1.25 29.16 20.76
CA LEU A 144 2.56 28.96 20.14
C LEU A 144 2.89 29.93 18.99
N ARG A 145 1.89 30.51 18.32
CA ARG A 145 2.09 31.38 17.14
C ARG A 145 1.22 32.65 17.18
N PRO A 146 1.52 33.67 16.36
CA PRO A 146 0.62 34.80 16.16
C PRO A 146 -0.65 34.31 15.47
N TYR A 147 -1.71 34.07 16.24
CA TYR A 147 -2.98 33.56 15.75
C TYR A 147 -4.07 34.61 15.97
N SER A 148 -4.65 35.09 14.87
CA SER A 148 -5.56 36.25 14.86
C SER A 148 -6.97 35.96 15.35
N VAL A 149 -7.33 34.71 15.62
CA VAL A 149 -8.67 34.35 16.13
C VAL A 149 -8.67 34.41 17.66
N PRO A 150 -9.46 35.31 18.28
CA PRO A 150 -9.54 35.44 19.73
C PRO A 150 -9.99 34.15 20.41
N ASP A 151 -9.62 34.00 21.69
CA ASP A 151 -10.10 32.91 22.53
C ASP A 151 -11.58 33.16 22.88
N PRO A 152 -12.50 32.22 22.58
CA PRO A 152 -13.93 32.35 22.93
C PRO A 152 -14.21 32.28 24.44
N GLN A 153 -13.19 32.09 25.28
CA GLN A 153 -13.29 32.00 26.74
C GLN A 153 -14.29 30.92 27.19
N CYS A 154 -14.12 29.72 26.64
CA CYS A 154 -15.05 28.63 26.92
C CYS A 154 -15.08 28.27 28.41
N PRO A 155 -16.27 27.97 28.97
CA PRO A 155 -16.37 27.47 30.33
C PRO A 155 -15.53 26.20 30.51
N ARG A 156 -14.90 26.06 31.69
CA ARG A 156 -14.20 24.83 32.05
C ARG A 156 -15.15 23.63 31.92
N LEU A 157 -14.59 22.50 31.50
CA LEU A 157 -15.29 21.23 31.59
C LEU A 157 -15.42 20.86 33.07
N GLU A 158 -16.60 21.10 33.62
CA GLU A 158 -16.97 20.83 35.00
C GLU A 158 -18.27 20.01 35.06
N ASN A 159 -18.59 19.52 36.25
CA ASN A 159 -19.80 18.74 36.51
C ASN A 159 -21.02 19.66 36.44
N SER A 160 -21.57 19.83 35.25
CA SER A 160 -22.82 20.57 35.06
C SER A 160 -24.00 19.73 35.55
N GLY A 161 -24.45 19.98 36.77
CA GLY A 161 -25.80 19.63 37.19
C GLY A 161 -26.80 20.56 36.50
N GLY A 162 -27.40 20.15 35.38
CA GLY A 162 -28.61 20.78 34.85
C GLY A 162 -28.65 21.09 33.35
N VAL A 163 -29.72 20.55 32.74
CA VAL A 163 -30.50 20.96 31.54
C VAL A 163 -29.80 20.93 30.15
N PRO A 164 -30.21 20.01 29.24
CA PRO A 164 -29.86 20.07 27.82
C PRO A 164 -30.55 21.25 27.10
N PRO A 165 -29.92 21.87 26.08
CA PRO A 165 -30.58 22.88 25.25
C PRO A 165 -31.71 22.26 24.39
N PRO A 166 -32.74 23.04 24.02
CA PRO A 166 -33.96 22.50 23.41
C PRO A 166 -33.72 22.02 21.97
N ASP A 167 -34.22 20.81 21.69
CA ASP A 167 -34.32 20.25 20.35
C ASP A 167 -35.26 21.12 19.51
N THR A 168 -34.71 21.76 18.47
CA THR A 168 -35.51 22.37 17.41
C THR A 168 -35.97 21.27 16.46
N SER A 169 -37.01 20.55 16.87
CA SER A 169 -37.84 19.78 15.95
C SER A 169 -38.75 20.74 15.17
N THR A 170 -38.47 20.93 13.89
CA THR A 170 -39.46 21.46 12.94
C THR A 170 -40.05 20.31 12.16
N SER A 171 -41.30 20.02 12.50
CA SER A 171 -42.24 19.12 11.86
C SER A 171 -42.48 19.40 10.37
N ARG A 172 -42.60 18.34 9.56
CA ARG A 172 -43.47 18.29 8.37
C ARG A 172 -43.91 16.83 8.10
N PRO A 173 -45.05 16.60 7.43
CA PRO A 173 -46.14 15.79 7.98
C PRO A 173 -46.31 14.45 7.26
N THR A 174 -46.93 13.51 7.97
CA THR A 174 -47.41 12.22 7.46
C THR A 174 -48.59 12.42 6.49
N PRO A 175 -48.64 11.74 5.33
CA PRO A 175 -49.89 11.54 4.60
C PRO A 175 -50.56 10.23 5.06
N ALA A 176 -51.79 10.33 5.55
CA ALA A 176 -52.72 9.22 5.73
C ALA A 176 -53.53 8.97 4.43
N PRO A 177 -54.14 7.78 4.25
CA PRO A 177 -54.58 7.27 2.95
C PRO A 177 -56.00 7.70 2.58
N ILE A 178 -56.26 7.93 1.29
CA ILE A 178 -57.62 8.12 0.76
C ILE A 178 -57.77 7.35 -0.56
N THR A 179 -58.80 6.52 -0.60
CA THR A 179 -59.24 5.65 -1.71
C THR A 179 -60.51 6.19 -2.38
N TRP A 180 -60.85 5.56 -3.52
CA TRP A 180 -62.14 5.53 -4.25
C TRP A 180 -62.43 6.69 -5.25
N TRP A 181 -62.99 6.55 -6.47
CA TRP A 181 -63.87 5.56 -7.12
C TRP A 181 -63.73 5.46 -8.67
N LYS A 182 -64.11 4.28 -9.22
CA LYS A 182 -64.82 3.93 -10.49
C LYS A 182 -64.50 4.67 -11.81
N LYS A 183 -64.23 3.87 -12.86
CA LYS A 183 -65.13 3.83 -14.05
C LYS A 183 -65.12 2.49 -14.79
N THR A 184 -66.28 2.26 -15.38
CA THR A 184 -66.97 1.03 -15.78
C THR A 184 -66.39 0.30 -17.01
N THR A 185 -66.62 -1.01 -16.99
CA THR A 185 -66.49 -2.05 -18.02
C THR A 185 -67.21 -1.79 -19.34
N THR A 186 -66.66 -2.35 -20.43
CA THR A 186 -67.41 -3.04 -21.51
C THR A 186 -66.52 -4.10 -22.18
N GLY A 187 -66.86 -5.38 -22.02
CA GLY A 187 -66.58 -6.42 -23.04
C GLY A 187 -67.68 -6.38 -24.12
N PRO A 188 -67.51 -7.03 -25.29
CA PRO A 188 -67.64 -8.50 -25.44
C PRO A 188 -66.58 -9.06 -26.44
N THR A 189 -66.32 -10.35 -26.68
CA THR A 189 -67.15 -11.55 -26.82
C THR A 189 -66.17 -12.74 -26.88
N THR A 190 -66.43 -13.84 -26.18
CA THR A 190 -65.86 -15.17 -26.49
C THR A 190 -66.87 -15.91 -27.39
N PRO A 191 -66.50 -16.98 -28.14
CA PRO A 191 -66.47 -18.28 -27.46
C PRO A 191 -65.54 -19.38 -28.02
N TYR A 192 -65.25 -20.32 -27.13
CA TYR A 192 -65.14 -21.77 -27.31
C TYR A 192 -63.80 -22.53 -27.22
N TRP A 193 -63.85 -23.50 -26.28
CA TRP A 193 -63.17 -24.79 -26.09
C TRP A 193 -61.85 -24.88 -25.25
N GLN A 194 -62.05 -25.34 -24.01
CA GLN A 194 -61.15 -26.08 -23.10
C GLN A 194 -61.48 -27.60 -23.19
N PRO A 195 -60.81 -28.57 -22.52
CA PRO A 195 -59.39 -28.76 -22.15
C PRO A 195 -58.85 -30.22 -22.34
N SER A 196 -57.52 -30.36 -22.18
CA SER A 196 -56.77 -31.47 -21.56
C SER A 196 -56.35 -32.76 -22.31
N SER A 197 -55.15 -33.24 -21.91
CA SER A 197 -54.56 -34.60 -21.90
C SER A 197 -53.56 -35.06 -23.01
N THR A 198 -52.28 -35.00 -22.63
CA THR A 198 -51.21 -36.04 -22.63
C THR A 198 -50.77 -36.88 -23.86
N VAL A 199 -49.44 -36.80 -24.11
CA VAL A 199 -48.42 -37.86 -24.46
C VAL A 199 -48.35 -38.40 -25.91
N SER A 200 -47.20 -38.20 -26.62
CA SER A 200 -46.10 -39.19 -26.76
C SER A 200 -45.01 -38.82 -27.82
N THR A 201 -43.74 -38.82 -27.39
CA THR A 201 -42.47 -39.34 -27.99
C THR A 201 -41.94 -39.07 -29.43
N ILE A 202 -40.72 -38.47 -29.48
CA ILE A 202 -39.42 -38.89 -30.16
C ILE A 202 -39.32 -38.74 -31.71
N PRO A 203 -38.14 -38.47 -32.38
CA PRO A 203 -36.71 -38.48 -31.96
C PRO A 203 -35.80 -37.26 -32.33
N PRO A 204 -34.51 -37.28 -31.89
CA PRO A 204 -33.45 -36.30 -32.19
C PRO A 204 -32.38 -36.79 -33.20
N TRP A 205 -31.82 -35.92 -34.03
CA TRP A 205 -30.58 -36.11 -34.83
C TRP A 205 -30.05 -34.72 -35.24
N GLN A 206 -28.77 -34.38 -35.39
CA GLN A 206 -27.47 -34.97 -35.01
C GLN A 206 -26.42 -33.88 -35.32
N ALA A 207 -25.36 -33.82 -34.52
CA ALA A 207 -24.12 -33.12 -34.85
C ALA A 207 -23.28 -34.00 -35.79
N SER A 208 -22.65 -33.40 -36.80
CA SER A 208 -21.66 -34.07 -37.65
C SER A 208 -20.25 -33.66 -37.26
N ALA A 209 -19.49 -34.63 -36.78
CA ALA A 209 -18.03 -34.66 -36.72
C ALA A 209 -17.59 -35.94 -37.42
N SER A 210 -16.60 -35.87 -38.32
CA SER A 210 -15.81 -37.01 -38.83
C SER A 210 -14.81 -36.49 -39.89
N THR A 211 -13.56 -36.92 -40.04
CA THR A 211 -12.69 -37.90 -39.35
C THR A 211 -11.33 -37.93 -40.05
N TYR A 212 -10.41 -38.67 -39.41
CA TYR A 212 -9.28 -39.46 -39.93
C TYR A 212 -7.89 -38.83 -39.76
N ALA A 213 -6.86 -39.53 -39.30
CA ALA A 213 -6.71 -40.79 -38.55
C ALA A 213 -5.18 -40.96 -38.27
N PRO A 214 -4.79 -41.84 -37.32
CA PRO A 214 -3.44 -41.94 -36.78
C PRO A 214 -2.61 -43.06 -37.42
N TRP A 215 -1.27 -43.00 -37.27
CA TRP A 215 -0.39 -44.17 -37.38
C TRP A 215 0.75 -44.14 -36.36
N GLN A 216 1.15 -45.35 -35.98
CA GLN A 216 1.90 -45.82 -34.82
C GLN A 216 3.44 -45.75 -34.96
N THR A 217 4.11 -46.05 -33.83
CA THR A 217 5.37 -46.82 -33.60
C THR A 217 6.28 -46.07 -32.61
N SER A 218 6.97 -46.67 -31.64
CA SER A 218 7.08 -48.03 -31.14
C SER A 218 7.81 -47.96 -29.78
N ALA A 219 7.46 -48.86 -28.86
CA ALA A 219 8.28 -49.12 -27.67
C ALA A 219 9.50 -49.97 -28.07
N SER A 220 10.68 -49.60 -27.57
CA SER A 220 11.86 -50.47 -27.55
C SER A 220 12.37 -50.57 -26.12
N THR A 221 12.30 -51.78 -25.60
CA THR A 221 12.98 -52.29 -24.42
C THR A 221 14.45 -52.53 -24.74
N TYR A 222 15.36 -51.97 -23.93
CA TYR A 222 16.64 -52.60 -23.61
C TYR A 222 16.92 -52.48 -22.10
N ALA A 223 17.45 -53.58 -21.57
CA ALA A 223 17.62 -53.94 -20.18
C ALA A 223 18.88 -53.26 -19.54
N PRO A 224 19.15 -53.49 -18.23
CA PRO A 224 19.81 -52.56 -17.34
C PRO A 224 21.34 -52.68 -17.32
N TRP A 225 22.01 -51.60 -16.90
CA TRP A 225 23.36 -51.68 -16.34
C TRP A 225 23.30 -51.51 -14.82
N GLN A 226 23.62 -52.61 -14.13
CA GLN A 226 23.94 -52.64 -12.72
C GLN A 226 25.26 -51.88 -12.48
N THR A 227 25.28 -51.01 -11.47
CA THR A 227 26.46 -50.86 -10.62
C THR A 227 26.00 -50.84 -9.16
N SER A 228 26.66 -51.68 -8.38
CA SER A 228 26.32 -52.04 -7.01
C SER A 228 26.75 -50.97 -6.00
N ALA A 229 25.88 -50.81 -5.00
CA ALA A 229 26.15 -50.59 -3.58
C ALA A 229 27.18 -49.52 -3.13
N THR A 230 26.71 -48.59 -2.29
CA THR A 230 26.94 -48.68 -0.84
C THR A 230 25.84 -47.89 -0.11
N THR A 231 24.97 -48.62 0.57
CA THR A 231 23.96 -48.06 1.49
C THR A 231 24.63 -47.80 2.83
N THR A 232 24.69 -46.54 3.27
CA THR A 232 24.84 -46.23 4.70
C THR A 232 23.47 -45.79 5.21
N ALA A 233 22.82 -46.69 5.94
CA ALA A 233 21.57 -46.41 6.63
C ALA A 233 21.82 -45.37 7.74
N ILE A 234 21.08 -44.27 7.73
CA ILE A 234 20.93 -43.40 8.90
C ILE A 234 19.56 -43.71 9.49
N GLN A 235 19.59 -44.21 10.73
CA GLN A 235 18.44 -44.49 11.57
C GLN A 235 17.64 -43.20 11.88
N PRO A 236 16.32 -43.27 12.09
CA PRO A 236 15.57 -42.14 12.62
C PRO A 236 16.02 -41.83 14.05
N ALA A 237 16.31 -40.56 14.31
CA ALA A 237 16.61 -40.07 15.65
C ALA A 237 15.37 -40.21 16.58
N PRO A 238 15.58 -40.45 17.89
CA PRO A 238 14.53 -40.90 18.79
C PRO A 238 13.56 -39.79 19.20
N GLU A 239 12.28 -40.16 19.32
CA GLU A 239 11.26 -39.39 20.02
C GLU A 239 11.70 -39.11 21.47
N VAL A 240 11.73 -37.84 21.85
CA VAL A 240 11.80 -37.44 23.27
C VAL A 240 10.38 -37.16 23.74
N GLN A 241 9.82 -38.10 24.50
CA GLN A 241 8.70 -37.82 25.39
C GLN A 241 9.18 -37.01 26.60
N SER A 242 8.44 -35.97 27.01
CA SER A 242 8.14 -35.77 28.43
C SER A 242 6.91 -34.89 28.62
N GLY A 243 5.86 -35.48 29.19
CA GLY A 243 4.80 -34.74 29.87
C GLY A 243 5.30 -34.21 31.21
N GLY A 244 5.08 -32.92 31.45
CA GLY A 244 5.15 -32.31 32.76
C GLY A 244 4.13 -31.18 32.78
N LYS A 245 3.18 -31.21 33.73
CA LYS A 245 2.25 -30.09 33.92
C LYS A 245 3.06 -28.87 34.35
N CYS A 246 3.15 -27.86 33.49
CA CYS A 246 3.76 -26.58 33.84
C CYS A 246 2.72 -25.66 34.52
N GLN A 247 3.18 -24.68 35.30
CA GLN A 247 2.30 -23.70 35.93
C GLN A 247 1.87 -22.63 34.91
N GLU A 248 0.57 -22.40 34.77
CA GLU A 248 0.02 -21.44 33.80
C GLU A 248 0.69 -20.07 33.89
N GLY A 249 1.20 -19.56 32.76
CA GLY A 249 1.92 -18.29 32.70
C GLY A 249 3.40 -18.33 33.12
N ALA A 250 3.94 -19.49 33.50
CA ALA A 250 5.37 -19.65 33.76
C ALA A 250 6.18 -19.61 32.45
N TYR A 251 7.40 -19.06 32.55
CA TYR A 251 8.36 -18.98 31.45
C TYR A 251 9.69 -19.60 31.85
N ARG A 252 10.30 -20.39 30.97
CA ARG A 252 11.64 -20.96 31.19
C ARG A 252 12.50 -20.80 29.94
N ARG A 253 13.80 -20.60 30.10
CA ARG A 253 14.75 -20.58 28.99
C ARG A 253 14.82 -21.93 28.26
N ASP A 254 15.08 -21.90 26.95
CA ASP A 254 15.56 -23.08 26.23
C ASP A 254 17.05 -23.29 26.56
N PRO A 255 17.45 -24.47 27.06
CA PRO A 255 18.85 -24.74 27.41
C PRO A 255 19.76 -24.94 26.18
N SER A 256 19.18 -25.22 25.02
CA SER A 256 19.91 -25.51 23.78
C SER A 256 20.08 -24.30 22.86
N ASP A 257 19.22 -23.28 23.01
CA ASP A 257 19.20 -22.11 22.13
C ASP A 257 18.87 -20.82 22.92
N CYS A 258 19.84 -19.90 22.93
CA CYS A 258 19.70 -18.62 23.62
C CYS A 258 18.61 -17.71 23.05
N SER A 259 18.19 -17.95 21.82
CA SER A 259 17.11 -17.23 21.17
C SER A 259 15.74 -17.85 21.48
N ARG A 260 15.65 -18.92 22.29
CA ARG A 260 14.38 -19.62 22.56
C ARG A 260 14.04 -19.69 24.04
N TYR A 261 12.75 -19.78 24.32
CA TYR A 261 12.18 -20.03 25.65
C TYR A 261 10.88 -20.82 25.54
N PHE A 262 10.40 -21.38 26.64
CA PHE A 262 9.10 -22.04 26.73
C PHE A 262 8.15 -21.20 27.58
N ARG A 263 6.89 -21.12 27.15
CA ARG A 263 5.78 -20.57 27.95
C ARG A 263 4.78 -21.67 28.26
N CYS A 264 4.30 -21.72 29.49
CA CYS A 264 3.22 -22.63 29.86
C CYS A 264 1.85 -22.09 29.40
N VAL A 265 1.12 -22.90 28.64
CA VAL A 265 -0.24 -22.63 28.18
C VAL A 265 -1.08 -23.89 28.34
N HIS A 266 -2.17 -23.82 29.10
CA HIS A 266 -3.05 -24.95 29.43
C HIS A 266 -2.32 -26.15 30.05
N GLY A 267 -1.28 -25.88 30.84
CA GLY A 267 -0.45 -26.92 31.46
C GLY A 267 0.55 -27.61 30.52
N ALA A 268 0.70 -27.14 29.27
CA ALA A 268 1.68 -27.61 28.31
C ALA A 268 2.73 -26.53 27.99
N GLU A 269 4.01 -26.93 27.87
CA GLU A 269 5.10 -26.02 27.49
C GLU A 269 5.09 -25.80 25.98
N GLN A 270 4.94 -24.54 25.57
CA GLN A 270 5.01 -24.11 24.17
C GLN A 270 6.34 -23.39 23.92
N GLY A 271 7.11 -23.88 22.96
CA GLY A 271 8.37 -23.26 22.54
C GLY A 271 8.12 -21.96 21.76
N VAL A 272 8.85 -20.91 22.11
CA VAL A 272 8.77 -19.57 21.53
C VAL A 272 10.17 -19.06 21.24
N THR A 273 10.35 -18.47 20.06
CA THR A 273 11.62 -17.87 19.64
C THR A 273 11.55 -16.35 19.80
N CYS A 274 12.56 -15.76 20.41
CA CYS A 274 12.77 -14.32 20.51
C CYS A 274 12.95 -13.70 19.11
N ALA A 275 12.58 -12.42 18.97
CA ALA A 275 12.83 -11.69 17.73
C ALA A 275 14.33 -11.65 17.39
N HIS A 276 14.66 -11.60 16.10
CA HIS A 276 16.03 -11.69 15.59
C HIS A 276 16.97 -10.66 16.26
N GLY A 277 18.11 -11.12 16.77
CA GLY A 277 19.08 -10.27 17.50
C GLY A 277 18.82 -10.10 19.00
N LEU A 278 17.85 -10.82 19.57
CA LEU A 278 17.56 -10.85 21.01
C LEU A 278 17.77 -12.25 21.59
N HIS A 279 18.21 -12.32 22.85
CA HIS A 279 18.29 -13.54 23.63
C HIS A 279 17.28 -13.52 24.78
N TRP A 280 16.83 -14.69 25.21
CA TRP A 280 15.95 -14.81 26.36
C TRP A 280 16.66 -14.48 27.67
N ASP A 281 16.23 -13.41 28.35
CA ASP A 281 16.67 -13.05 29.70
C ASP A 281 15.78 -13.78 30.73
N ASP A 282 16.32 -14.85 31.31
CA ASP A 282 15.56 -15.66 32.26
C ASP A 282 15.34 -14.97 33.62
N ALA A 283 16.08 -13.92 33.95
CA ALA A 283 15.85 -13.15 35.17
C ALA A 283 14.70 -12.15 34.99
N LYS A 284 14.61 -11.51 33.81
CA LYS A 284 13.57 -10.52 33.49
C LYS A 284 12.32 -11.12 32.84
N LYS A 285 12.38 -12.37 32.41
CA LYS A 285 11.33 -13.08 31.64
C LYS A 285 10.90 -12.31 30.37
N ILE A 286 11.89 -11.75 29.66
CA ILE A 286 11.73 -11.04 28.39
C ILE A 286 12.85 -11.40 27.42
N CYS A 287 12.65 -11.15 26.12
CA CYS A 287 13.73 -11.13 25.14
C CYS A 287 14.47 -9.78 25.23
N ASP A 288 15.76 -9.79 25.53
CA ASP A 288 16.60 -8.60 25.68
C ASP A 288 17.83 -8.72 24.76
N TRP A 289 18.56 -7.63 24.58
CA TRP A 289 19.68 -7.55 23.65
C TRP A 289 20.77 -8.56 24.01
N ILE A 290 21.37 -9.19 22.99
CA ILE A 290 22.44 -10.19 23.15
C ILE A 290 23.56 -9.70 24.10
N SER A 291 23.91 -8.41 24.04
CA SER A 291 24.94 -7.79 24.89
C SER A 291 24.57 -7.68 26.37
N LYS A 292 23.29 -7.82 26.72
CA LYS A 292 22.75 -7.69 28.08
C LYS A 292 22.35 -9.03 28.70
N VAL A 293 22.27 -10.09 27.89
CA VAL A 293 21.81 -11.41 28.32
C VAL A 293 23.00 -12.36 28.48
N LYS A 294 23.20 -12.86 29.69
CA LYS A 294 24.19 -13.90 29.97
C LYS A 294 23.61 -15.26 29.57
N CYS A 295 23.73 -15.60 28.29
CA CYS A 295 23.31 -16.89 27.77
C CYS A 295 24.47 -17.65 27.12
N THR A 296 24.66 -18.90 27.55
CA THR A 296 25.61 -19.86 26.97
C THR A 296 24.78 -21.06 26.51
N ALA A 297 24.51 -21.14 25.20
CA ALA A 297 23.98 -22.35 24.59
C ALA A 297 25.06 -23.45 24.65
N GLY A 298 24.65 -24.72 24.82
CA GLY A 298 25.58 -25.86 24.83
C GLY A 298 26.47 -25.94 23.57
N PRO A 299 27.59 -26.69 23.62
CA PRO A 299 28.71 -26.54 22.70
C PRO A 299 28.34 -26.90 21.26
N GLY A 300 28.34 -25.90 20.36
CA GLY A 300 28.07 -26.11 18.93
C GLY A 300 28.20 -24.92 17.98
N SER A 301 28.67 -23.74 18.43
CA SER A 301 28.94 -22.62 17.51
C SER A 301 30.18 -21.82 17.92
N VAL A 302 31.07 -21.62 16.94
CA VAL A 302 32.36 -20.93 17.05
C VAL A 302 32.11 -19.41 17.03
N PRO A 303 32.75 -18.60 17.90
CA PRO A 303 32.63 -17.15 17.84
C PRO A 303 33.60 -16.57 16.79
N THR A 304 33.09 -15.79 15.84
CA THR A 304 33.93 -14.97 14.96
C THR A 304 34.05 -13.57 15.55
N SER A 305 35.24 -13.24 16.04
CA SER A 305 35.63 -11.90 16.50
C SER A 305 35.73 -10.92 15.33
N SER A 306 35.23 -9.69 15.54
CA SER A 306 35.39 -8.53 14.64
C SER A 306 36.78 -7.89 14.83
N PRO A 307 37.43 -7.33 13.79
CA PRO A 307 38.63 -6.52 13.97
C PRO A 307 38.28 -5.05 14.17
N ASP A 308 38.80 -4.50 15.27
CA ASP A 308 38.97 -3.06 15.51
C ASP A 308 39.81 -2.41 14.41
N ILE A 309 39.39 -1.25 13.89
CA ILE A 309 40.27 -0.34 13.16
C ILE A 309 40.29 1.02 13.86
N HIS A 310 41.50 1.34 14.30
CA HIS A 310 41.92 2.56 14.95
C HIS A 310 41.72 3.82 14.09
N ARG A 311 41.36 4.88 14.81
CA ARG A 311 41.46 6.29 14.47
C ARG A 311 42.93 6.70 14.20
N SER A 312 43.16 7.39 13.08
CA SER A 312 44.22 8.41 13.00
C SER A 312 43.83 9.54 12.04
N THR A 313 44.12 10.74 12.53
CA THR A 313 43.97 12.07 11.96
C THR A 313 45.14 12.39 11.02
N GLU A 314 44.88 13.04 9.89
CA GLU A 314 45.70 14.16 9.38
C GLU A 314 45.08 14.80 8.13
N TYR A 315 44.94 16.13 8.17
CA TYR A 315 44.61 17.01 7.04
C TYR A 315 45.86 17.81 6.68
N PRO A 316 46.06 18.13 5.40
CA PRO A 316 46.64 19.43 5.04
C PRO A 316 45.67 20.30 4.21
N THR A 317 45.58 21.54 4.66
CA THR A 317 45.01 22.76 4.07
C THR A 317 45.63 23.17 2.73
N GLN A 318 44.83 23.72 1.80
CA GLN A 318 44.92 25.12 1.25
C GLN A 318 43.96 25.41 0.06
N PRO A 319 43.71 26.69 -0.32
CA PRO A 319 42.37 27.30 -0.47
C PRO A 319 41.82 27.48 -1.91
N PRO A 320 40.54 27.87 -2.09
CA PRO A 320 39.94 28.14 -3.39
C PRO A 320 40.07 29.60 -3.83
N THR A 321 40.33 29.82 -5.12
CA THR A 321 40.32 31.13 -5.80
C THR A 321 39.05 31.29 -6.65
N GLN A 322 38.42 32.48 -6.55
CA GLN A 322 37.37 32.97 -7.46
C GLN A 322 37.95 33.49 -8.78
N PRO A 323 37.14 33.63 -9.84
CA PRO A 323 36.86 34.99 -10.31
C PRO A 323 35.41 35.28 -10.78
N THR A 324 34.90 36.41 -10.28
CA THR A 324 34.13 37.52 -10.90
C THR A 324 33.28 37.36 -12.19
N ARG A 325 32.07 37.93 -12.07
CA ARG A 325 31.09 38.39 -13.09
C ARG A 325 31.61 39.56 -13.96
N PRO A 326 31.10 39.80 -15.19
CA PRO A 326 30.26 41.01 -15.40
C PRO A 326 29.10 40.91 -16.45
N THR A 327 27.98 41.58 -16.11
CA THR A 327 26.98 42.37 -16.91
C THR A 327 26.28 41.90 -18.21
N GLN A 328 24.94 42.03 -18.16
CA GLN A 328 23.95 42.33 -19.23
C GLN A 328 23.80 43.87 -19.40
N PRO A 329 22.91 44.47 -20.26
CA PRO A 329 22.18 44.06 -21.50
C PRO A 329 22.28 45.15 -22.63
N PRO A 330 21.48 45.16 -23.73
CA PRO A 330 20.13 45.79 -23.74
C PRO A 330 19.07 45.17 -24.71
N THR A 331 17.90 45.80 -24.71
CA THR A 331 16.51 45.40 -25.05
C THR A 331 15.96 45.74 -26.46
N GLN A 332 14.94 44.95 -26.90
CA GLN A 332 13.69 45.28 -27.68
C GLN A 332 13.76 45.69 -29.18
N PRO A 333 12.64 45.74 -29.97
CA PRO A 333 11.28 45.13 -29.88
C PRO A 333 10.66 44.56 -31.22
N SER A 334 9.51 43.86 -31.10
CA SER A 334 8.29 43.87 -31.95
C SER A 334 8.29 43.42 -33.44
N TYR A 335 7.38 42.49 -33.80
CA TYR A 335 6.16 42.69 -34.63
C TYR A 335 5.64 41.36 -35.21
N ALA A 336 4.34 41.13 -35.05
CA ALA A 336 3.58 40.02 -35.66
C ALA A 336 3.02 40.42 -37.05
N PRO A 337 2.65 39.43 -37.88
CA PRO A 337 1.46 39.56 -38.71
C PRO A 337 0.50 38.37 -38.57
N ALA A 338 -0.79 38.70 -38.56
CA ALA A 338 -1.94 37.78 -38.53
C ALA A 338 -2.38 37.41 -39.96
N VAL A 339 -2.74 36.14 -40.19
CA VAL A 339 -3.65 35.72 -41.30
C VAL A 339 -4.43 34.43 -40.92
N ILE A 340 -5.74 34.63 -40.74
CA ILE A 340 -6.94 33.90 -41.21
C ILE A 340 -7.12 32.39 -40.94
N GLU A 341 -8.26 32.12 -40.28
CA GLU A 341 -8.88 30.85 -39.93
C GLU A 341 -9.29 29.98 -41.13
N THR A 342 -9.22 28.66 -40.91
CA THR A 342 -10.15 27.70 -41.54
C THR A 342 -10.65 26.73 -40.48
N THR A 343 -11.97 26.62 -40.41
CA THR A 343 -12.81 25.96 -39.42
C THR A 343 -12.53 24.48 -39.21
N ARG A 344 -12.36 24.05 -37.95
CA ARG A 344 -12.48 22.65 -37.50
C ARG A 344 -13.40 22.55 -36.27
N ALA A 345 -14.08 21.41 -36.18
CA ALA A 345 -15.14 21.01 -35.25
C ALA A 345 -14.79 21.24 -33.75
N PRO A 346 -15.80 21.41 -32.86
CA PRO A 346 -15.59 21.91 -31.50
C PRO A 346 -14.80 20.92 -30.64
N ASP A 347 -13.60 21.34 -30.20
CA ASP A 347 -12.85 20.70 -29.13
C ASP A 347 -13.55 20.96 -27.78
N ILE A 348 -14.10 19.90 -27.19
CA ILE A 348 -14.53 19.89 -25.79
C ILE A 348 -13.30 19.66 -24.91
N TRP A 349 -12.38 20.61 -24.90
CA TRP A 349 -11.34 20.70 -23.86
C TRP A 349 -11.12 22.20 -23.57
N PRO A 350 -11.46 22.70 -22.38
CA PRO A 350 -11.12 24.07 -22.04
C PRO A 350 -9.59 24.17 -22.00
N SER A 351 -9.04 24.93 -22.95
CA SER A 351 -7.68 25.44 -22.89
C SER A 351 -7.68 26.71 -22.05
N SER A 352 -7.12 26.63 -20.85
CA SER A 352 -6.38 27.71 -20.19
C SER A 352 -6.13 27.38 -18.71
N GLY A 353 -4.88 27.50 -18.32
CA GLY A 353 -4.40 27.27 -16.96
C GLY A 353 -3.22 26.32 -17.00
N THR A 354 -2.02 26.87 -17.05
CA THR A 354 -0.80 26.16 -16.68
C THR A 354 -0.99 25.71 -15.23
N SER A 355 -1.53 24.51 -15.05
CA SER A 355 -1.58 23.82 -13.77
C SER A 355 -0.14 23.43 -13.45
N SER A 356 0.66 24.38 -12.97
CA SER A 356 1.98 24.06 -12.47
C SER A 356 1.79 23.24 -11.21
N THR A 357 1.71 21.92 -11.37
CA THR A 357 1.95 21.01 -10.25
C THR A 357 3.33 21.37 -9.71
N THR A 358 3.36 21.90 -8.49
CA THR A 358 4.61 22.30 -7.84
C THR A 358 5.54 21.09 -7.84
N ASP A 359 6.79 21.26 -8.26
CA ASP A 359 7.76 20.18 -8.19
C ASP A 359 8.04 19.87 -6.71
N THR A 360 7.43 18.78 -6.24
CA THR A 360 7.58 18.28 -4.87
C THR A 360 8.76 17.31 -4.73
N GLY A 361 9.43 16.97 -5.84
CA GLY A 361 10.48 15.96 -5.89
C GLY A 361 9.99 14.50 -5.88
N TYR A 362 8.69 14.25 -5.68
CA TYR A 362 8.13 12.89 -5.72
C TYR A 362 7.87 12.43 -7.15
N LYS A 363 8.28 11.20 -7.46
CA LYS A 363 7.93 10.54 -8.72
C LYS A 363 6.52 9.96 -8.64
N VAL A 364 5.75 10.17 -9.70
CA VAL A 364 4.57 9.37 -10.05
C VAL A 364 4.91 8.65 -11.34
N VAL A 365 5.16 7.34 -11.24
CA VAL A 365 5.59 6.44 -12.32
C VAL A 365 4.38 5.68 -12.84
N CYS A 366 4.05 5.86 -14.12
CA CYS A 366 2.83 5.37 -14.73
C CYS A 366 3.11 4.35 -15.82
N TYR A 367 2.73 3.08 -15.62
CA TYR A 367 2.79 2.10 -16.70
C TYR A 367 1.65 2.34 -17.70
N PHE A 368 2.02 2.43 -18.98
CA PHE A 368 1.11 2.46 -20.12
C PHE A 368 1.17 1.12 -20.83
N THR A 369 0.04 0.42 -20.94
CA THR A 369 0.00 -0.88 -21.63
C THR A 369 -0.50 -0.70 -23.07
N ASN A 370 0.32 -1.10 -24.05
CA ASN A 370 -0.05 -0.90 -25.44
C ASN A 370 -1.28 -1.70 -25.85
N TRP A 371 -1.54 -2.88 -25.27
CA TRP A 371 -2.66 -3.77 -25.62
C TRP A 371 -4.03 -3.27 -25.12
N ALA A 372 -4.10 -2.29 -24.22
CA ALA A 372 -5.38 -1.78 -23.72
C ALA A 372 -6.25 -1.15 -24.83
N TRP A 373 -5.65 -0.77 -25.96
CA TRP A 373 -6.39 -0.25 -27.11
C TRP A 373 -7.24 -1.29 -27.86
N TYR A 374 -6.98 -2.58 -27.65
CA TYR A 374 -7.76 -3.69 -28.21
C TYR A 374 -9.03 -3.99 -27.41
N ARG A 375 -9.14 -3.45 -26.19
CA ARG A 375 -10.37 -3.55 -25.40
C ARG A 375 -11.49 -2.85 -26.16
N GLN A 376 -12.70 -3.40 -26.05
CA GLN A 376 -13.88 -2.89 -26.74
C GLN A 376 -14.59 -1.82 -25.90
N GLY A 377 -15.26 -0.87 -26.54
CA GLY A 377 -16.11 0.12 -25.86
C GLY A 377 -15.40 0.92 -24.77
N LEU A 378 -16.04 1.01 -23.60
CA LEU A 378 -15.58 1.86 -22.48
C LEU A 378 -14.22 1.46 -21.88
N GLY A 379 -13.72 0.24 -22.13
CA GLY A 379 -12.39 -0.18 -21.68
C GLY A 379 -11.24 0.16 -22.61
N LYS A 380 -11.51 0.65 -23.83
CA LYS A 380 -10.47 1.02 -24.80
C LYS A 380 -9.64 2.21 -24.29
N TYR A 381 -8.34 2.02 -24.12
CA TYR A 381 -7.39 3.05 -23.69
C TYR A 381 -6.28 3.22 -24.74
N ARG A 382 -5.94 4.46 -25.08
CA ARG A 382 -4.99 4.83 -26.13
C ARG A 382 -4.01 5.89 -25.62
N PRO A 383 -2.91 6.18 -26.35
CA PRO A 383 -2.01 7.28 -25.97
C PRO A 383 -2.72 8.63 -25.77
N GLU A 384 -3.81 8.88 -26.51
CA GLU A 384 -4.59 10.11 -26.39
C GLU A 384 -5.45 10.18 -25.11
N ASP A 385 -5.63 9.05 -24.41
CA ASP A 385 -6.38 8.99 -23.15
C ASP A 385 -5.45 9.21 -21.91
N ILE A 386 -4.16 9.50 -22.12
CA ILE A 386 -3.19 9.85 -21.07
C ILE A 386 -3.35 11.32 -20.67
N ASP A 387 -3.62 11.57 -19.39
CA ASP A 387 -3.55 12.91 -18.80
C ASP A 387 -2.08 13.26 -18.49
N PRO A 388 -1.46 14.21 -19.23
CA PRO A 388 -0.04 14.53 -19.08
C PRO A 388 0.34 15.08 -17.71
N ASP A 389 -0.62 15.67 -16.98
CA ASP A 389 -0.31 16.37 -15.74
C ASP A 389 -0.22 15.40 -14.54
N LEU A 390 -0.72 14.18 -14.71
CA LEU A 390 -0.82 13.18 -13.64
C LEU A 390 0.42 12.28 -13.50
N CYS A 391 1.33 12.29 -14.48
CA CYS A 391 2.54 11.45 -14.45
C CYS A 391 3.80 12.32 -14.50
N THR A 392 4.81 11.91 -13.75
CA THR A 392 6.18 12.45 -13.91
C THR A 392 6.99 11.60 -14.86
N HIS A 393 6.74 10.28 -14.84
CA HIS A 393 7.39 9.28 -15.65
C HIS A 393 6.30 8.38 -16.25
N ILE A 394 6.34 8.16 -17.55
CA ILE A 394 5.54 7.14 -18.22
C ILE A 394 6.49 6.01 -18.62
N VAL A 395 6.13 4.79 -18.24
CA VAL A 395 6.83 3.58 -18.64
C VAL A 395 5.98 2.87 -19.69
N TYR A 396 6.47 2.82 -20.93
CA TYR A 396 5.79 2.15 -22.02
C TYR A 396 5.97 0.63 -21.90
N GLY A 397 4.90 -0.09 -21.61
CA GLY A 397 4.85 -1.55 -21.57
C GLY A 397 4.24 -2.14 -22.86
N PHE A 398 4.92 -3.01 -23.61
CA PHE A 398 6.31 -3.46 -23.42
C PHE A 398 7.01 -3.65 -24.77
N ALA A 399 8.34 -3.61 -24.75
CA ALA A 399 9.18 -4.32 -25.70
C ALA A 399 9.54 -5.72 -25.17
N VAL A 400 10.03 -6.59 -26.05
CA VAL A 400 10.36 -7.99 -25.71
C VAL A 400 11.79 -8.33 -26.05
N LEU A 401 12.34 -9.34 -25.36
CA LEU A 401 13.65 -9.90 -25.67
C LEU A 401 13.54 -10.95 -26.77
N ASP A 402 14.24 -10.74 -27.88
CA ASP A 402 14.38 -11.75 -28.93
C ASP A 402 15.12 -12.99 -28.40
N SER A 403 14.47 -14.16 -28.41
CA SER A 403 15.03 -15.38 -27.80
C SER A 403 16.28 -15.90 -28.53
N THR A 404 16.42 -15.62 -29.81
CA THR A 404 17.57 -16.08 -30.62
C THR A 404 18.74 -15.12 -30.50
N ASN A 405 18.51 -13.84 -30.76
CA ASN A 405 19.57 -12.84 -30.87
C ASN A 405 19.91 -12.15 -29.55
N LEU A 406 19.05 -12.28 -28.54
CA LEU A 406 19.15 -11.65 -27.23
C LEU A 406 19.28 -10.13 -27.32
N ILE A 407 18.45 -9.51 -28.17
CA ILE A 407 18.32 -8.06 -28.34
C ILE A 407 16.86 -7.64 -28.17
N ILE A 408 16.64 -6.38 -27.81
CA ILE A 408 15.30 -5.80 -27.69
C ILE A 408 14.59 -5.71 -29.05
N LYS A 409 13.28 -5.98 -29.08
CA LYS A 409 12.42 -5.77 -30.25
C LYS A 409 11.02 -5.33 -29.83
N PRO A 410 10.23 -4.68 -30.70
CA PRO A 410 8.83 -4.35 -30.40
C PRO A 410 8.02 -5.62 -30.10
N HIS A 411 7.07 -5.50 -29.16
CA HIS A 411 6.14 -6.59 -28.86
C HIS A 411 5.01 -6.66 -29.89
N ASP A 412 4.50 -5.50 -30.30
CA ASP A 412 3.35 -5.37 -31.20
C ASP A 412 3.66 -4.28 -32.22
N THR A 413 4.22 -4.67 -33.37
CA THR A 413 4.57 -3.72 -34.44
C THR A 413 3.36 -2.99 -35.00
N TRP A 414 2.15 -3.56 -34.92
CA TRP A 414 0.95 -2.90 -35.41
C TRP A 414 0.58 -1.71 -34.54
N ALA A 415 0.59 -1.88 -33.22
CA ALA A 415 0.40 -0.76 -32.29
C ALA A 415 1.60 0.21 -32.30
N ASP A 416 2.80 -0.34 -32.14
CA ASP A 416 4.02 0.41 -31.85
C ASP A 416 4.49 1.23 -33.07
N TYR A 417 4.46 0.63 -34.28
CA TYR A 417 4.96 1.24 -35.52
C TYR A 417 3.84 1.75 -36.41
N ASP A 418 2.90 0.89 -36.82
CA ASP A 418 1.89 1.27 -37.82
C ASP A 418 0.91 2.31 -37.26
N ASN A 419 0.53 2.16 -35.98
CA ASN A 419 -0.30 3.12 -35.24
C ASN A 419 0.50 4.14 -34.42
N LYS A 420 1.83 4.09 -34.55
CA LYS A 420 2.80 5.07 -34.02
C LYS A 420 2.73 5.26 -32.49
N PHE A 421 2.40 4.23 -31.72
CA PHE A 421 2.25 4.39 -30.28
C PHE A 421 3.55 4.84 -29.59
N TYR A 422 4.73 4.35 -30.02
CA TYR A 422 6.00 4.86 -29.49
C TYR A 422 6.15 6.37 -29.69
N ALA A 423 5.88 6.86 -30.90
CA ALA A 423 5.99 8.29 -31.19
C ALA A 423 4.95 9.11 -30.41
N LYS A 424 3.71 8.62 -30.31
CA LYS A 424 2.63 9.31 -29.58
C LYS A 424 2.90 9.39 -28.08
N VAL A 425 3.42 8.32 -27.47
CA VAL A 425 3.70 8.32 -26.03
C VAL A 425 4.97 9.10 -25.70
N THR A 426 6.03 9.00 -26.53
CA THR A 426 7.23 9.81 -26.33
C THR A 426 7.02 11.30 -26.59
N ASP A 427 5.94 11.68 -27.28
CA ASP A 427 5.57 13.09 -27.48
C ASP A 427 5.25 13.82 -26.16
N PHE A 428 4.83 13.09 -25.12
CA PHE A 428 4.60 13.64 -23.78
C PHE A 428 5.86 14.25 -23.15
N LYS A 429 7.05 13.95 -23.68
CA LYS A 429 8.29 14.64 -23.31
C LYS A 429 8.22 16.16 -23.50
N ARG A 430 7.45 16.64 -24.47
CA ARG A 430 7.21 18.09 -24.67
C ARG A 430 6.47 18.75 -23.52
N ARG A 431 5.82 17.97 -22.65
CA ARG A 431 5.13 18.41 -21.43
C ARG A 431 6.03 18.29 -20.18
N GLY A 432 7.30 17.91 -20.33
CA GLY A 432 8.24 17.71 -19.22
C GLY A 432 8.18 16.34 -18.57
N VAL A 433 7.35 15.41 -19.09
CA VAL A 433 7.26 14.03 -18.61
C VAL A 433 8.44 13.21 -19.13
N LYS A 434 9.04 12.36 -18.30
CA LYS A 434 10.05 11.39 -18.75
C LYS A 434 9.36 10.14 -19.30
N VAL A 435 9.81 9.64 -20.44
CA VAL A 435 9.17 8.47 -21.08
C VAL A 435 10.20 7.37 -21.31
N THR A 436 10.14 6.29 -20.55
CA THR A 436 11.02 5.12 -20.70
C THR A 436 10.29 3.95 -21.35
N LEU A 437 11.04 3.01 -21.91
CA LEU A 437 10.51 1.76 -22.47
C LEU A 437 10.78 0.62 -21.49
N ALA A 438 9.76 -0.14 -21.12
CA ALA A 438 9.96 -1.37 -20.36
C ALA A 438 10.23 -2.56 -21.29
N ILE A 439 11.20 -3.39 -20.92
CA ILE A 439 11.46 -4.69 -21.55
C ILE A 439 11.18 -5.81 -20.55
N GLY A 440 10.39 -6.80 -20.96
CA GLY A 440 10.02 -7.94 -20.12
C GLY A 440 8.53 -8.01 -19.85
N GLY A 441 8.19 -8.03 -18.56
CA GLY A 441 6.88 -8.39 -18.04
C GLY A 441 6.69 -9.90 -17.92
N TRP A 442 5.62 -10.30 -17.23
CA TRP A 442 5.31 -11.68 -16.85
C TRP A 442 5.41 -12.72 -17.98
N ASN A 443 4.84 -12.41 -19.16
CA ASN A 443 4.82 -13.33 -20.29
C ASN A 443 6.16 -13.39 -21.02
N ASP A 444 6.80 -12.23 -21.21
CA ASP A 444 8.07 -12.21 -21.94
C ASP A 444 9.19 -12.84 -21.11
N SER A 445 9.11 -12.77 -19.78
CA SER A 445 10.08 -13.36 -18.85
C SER A 445 10.06 -14.89 -18.80
N LEU A 446 9.15 -15.54 -19.54
CA LEU A 446 9.07 -17.00 -19.62
C LEU A 446 10.35 -17.63 -20.18
N GLY A 447 10.85 -18.65 -19.47
CA GLY A 447 11.98 -19.47 -19.89
C GLY A 447 13.34 -18.83 -19.59
N ASP A 448 14.36 -19.26 -20.33
CA ASP A 448 15.76 -19.01 -19.99
C ASP A 448 16.38 -17.77 -20.65
N LYS A 449 15.66 -17.07 -21.54
CA LYS A 449 16.29 -16.10 -22.45
C LYS A 449 16.93 -14.91 -21.73
N TYR A 450 16.32 -14.43 -20.65
CA TYR A 450 16.91 -13.39 -19.81
C TYR A 450 18.12 -13.92 -19.04
N SER A 451 18.05 -15.14 -18.51
CA SER A 451 19.20 -15.81 -17.90
C SER A 451 20.37 -15.98 -18.87
N ARG A 452 20.12 -16.41 -20.12
CA ARG A 452 21.14 -16.50 -21.18
C ARG A 452 21.76 -15.15 -21.51
N LEU A 453 20.96 -14.08 -21.53
CA LEU A 453 21.45 -12.72 -21.72
C LEU A 453 22.37 -12.31 -20.57
N VAL A 454 21.90 -12.41 -19.33
CA VAL A 454 22.64 -11.84 -18.19
C VAL A 454 23.89 -12.65 -17.83
N ASN A 455 23.90 -13.97 -18.09
CA ASN A 455 25.05 -14.82 -17.81
C ASN A 455 26.11 -14.83 -18.93
N ASN A 456 25.95 -14.05 -20.00
CA ASN A 456 26.89 -13.98 -21.11
C ASN A 456 27.36 -12.54 -21.38
N PRO A 457 28.62 -12.17 -21.03
CA PRO A 457 29.13 -10.81 -21.23
C PRO A 457 29.07 -10.31 -22.68
N ALA A 458 29.28 -11.19 -23.67
CA ALA A 458 29.19 -10.81 -25.08
C ALA A 458 27.73 -10.53 -25.49
N ALA A 459 26.77 -11.31 -24.97
CA ALA A 459 25.35 -11.06 -25.19
C ALA A 459 24.91 -9.74 -24.54
N ARG A 460 25.37 -9.46 -23.30
CA ARG A 460 25.11 -8.17 -22.64
C ARG A 460 25.66 -6.99 -23.44
N ALA A 461 26.92 -7.06 -23.89
CA ALA A 461 27.54 -6.02 -24.71
C ALA A 461 26.76 -5.79 -26.03
N LYS A 462 26.36 -6.86 -26.71
CA LYS A 462 25.53 -6.80 -27.92
C LYS A 462 24.17 -6.16 -27.65
N PHE A 463 23.50 -6.57 -26.57
CA PHE A 463 22.22 -5.99 -26.16
C PHE A 463 22.37 -4.49 -25.87
N ILE A 464 23.38 -4.09 -25.11
CA ILE A 464 23.62 -2.70 -24.70
C ILE A 464 23.83 -1.80 -25.92
N ALA A 465 24.64 -2.22 -26.88
CA ALA A 465 24.85 -1.47 -28.12
C ALA A 465 23.52 -1.27 -28.87
N HIS A 466 22.75 -2.35 -29.04
CA HIS A 466 21.49 -2.31 -29.78
C HIS A 466 20.39 -1.51 -29.06
N VAL A 467 20.27 -1.63 -27.73
CA VAL A 467 19.20 -0.93 -26.99
C VAL A 467 19.40 0.57 -26.99
N ILE A 468 20.64 1.07 -26.96
CA ILE A 468 20.92 2.52 -27.08
C ILE A 468 20.39 3.05 -28.41
N GLU A 469 20.65 2.34 -29.51
CA GLU A 469 20.16 2.72 -30.85
C GLU A 469 18.63 2.66 -30.91
N PHE A 470 18.03 1.60 -30.35
CA PHE A 470 16.58 1.41 -30.31
C PHE A 470 15.88 2.55 -29.56
N LEU A 471 16.36 2.90 -28.37
CA LEU A 471 15.79 3.96 -27.54
C LEU A 471 15.89 5.33 -28.23
N LYS A 472 17.06 5.65 -28.81
CA LYS A 472 17.27 6.91 -29.56
C LYS A 472 16.36 6.98 -30.79
N LYS A 473 16.28 5.90 -31.58
CA LYS A 473 15.44 5.82 -32.77
C LYS A 473 13.97 6.10 -32.46
N HIS A 474 13.51 5.65 -31.30
CA HIS A 474 12.12 5.78 -30.87
C HIS A 474 11.89 6.91 -29.85
N ASN A 475 12.89 7.77 -29.62
CA ASN A 475 12.82 8.95 -28.75
C ASN A 475 12.49 8.67 -27.27
N PHE A 476 12.86 7.50 -26.75
CA PHE A 476 12.72 7.19 -25.32
C PHE A 476 13.82 7.85 -24.48
N ASP A 477 13.50 8.24 -23.25
CA ASP A 477 14.42 8.80 -22.26
C ASP A 477 15.21 7.75 -21.49
N GLY A 478 14.92 6.46 -21.66
CA GLY A 478 15.58 5.39 -20.90
C GLY A 478 14.90 4.04 -21.01
N LEU A 479 15.40 3.08 -20.24
CA LEU A 479 14.95 1.69 -20.18
C LEU A 479 14.49 1.33 -18.77
N ASP A 480 13.38 0.60 -18.68
CA ASP A 480 12.92 -0.05 -17.45
C ASP A 480 13.05 -1.56 -17.60
N LEU A 481 13.71 -2.22 -16.64
CA LEU A 481 13.94 -3.66 -16.66
C LEU A 481 12.83 -4.36 -15.87
N ASP A 482 12.04 -5.20 -16.54
CA ASP A 482 10.94 -5.95 -15.92
C ASP A 482 11.11 -7.45 -16.15
N TRP A 483 12.29 -7.99 -15.78
CA TRP A 483 12.51 -9.44 -15.79
C TRP A 483 11.91 -10.08 -14.55
N GLU A 484 10.98 -11.02 -14.76
CA GLU A 484 10.22 -11.69 -13.72
C GLU A 484 10.54 -13.20 -13.59
N TYR A 485 11.53 -13.61 -12.78
CA TYR A 485 12.49 -12.83 -12.00
C TYR A 485 13.87 -13.51 -12.04
N PRO A 486 15.00 -12.80 -11.85
CA PRO A 486 16.31 -13.43 -11.74
C PRO A 486 16.30 -14.55 -10.67
N VAL A 487 16.86 -15.72 -11.00
CA VAL A 487 16.81 -16.96 -10.19
C VAL A 487 15.39 -17.55 -10.06
N CYS A 488 14.39 -16.73 -9.75
CA CYS A 488 13.01 -17.12 -9.50
C CYS A 488 12.11 -16.90 -10.72
N TRP A 489 12.38 -17.62 -11.81
CA TRP A 489 11.62 -17.48 -13.05
C TRP A 489 10.13 -17.74 -12.78
N GLN A 490 9.29 -16.71 -12.95
CA GLN A 490 7.87 -16.72 -12.57
C GLN A 490 7.65 -17.22 -11.13
N VAL A 491 8.33 -16.58 -10.17
CA VAL A 491 8.30 -16.85 -8.71
C VAL A 491 8.84 -18.21 -8.26
N ASP A 492 9.23 -19.09 -9.19
CA ASP A 492 9.82 -20.39 -8.89
C ASP A 492 11.35 -20.33 -8.86
N CYS A 493 11.89 -20.14 -7.64
CA CYS A 493 13.33 -20.07 -7.37
C CYS A 493 14.10 -21.38 -7.58
N SER A 494 13.46 -22.45 -8.03
CA SER A 494 14.15 -23.69 -8.42
C SER A 494 14.52 -23.74 -9.91
N LYS A 495 13.97 -22.82 -10.73
CA LYS A 495 14.13 -22.85 -12.19
C LYS A 495 15.39 -22.16 -12.70
N GLY A 496 15.74 -21.00 -12.13
CA GLY A 496 16.88 -20.21 -12.56
C GLY A 496 18.16 -20.54 -11.79
N PRO A 497 19.34 -20.46 -12.42
CA PRO A 497 20.61 -20.68 -11.72
C PRO A 497 20.93 -19.49 -10.80
N ALA A 498 21.63 -19.74 -9.68
CA ALA A 498 22.06 -18.70 -8.75
C ALA A 498 22.94 -17.61 -9.40
N SER A 499 23.60 -17.94 -10.53
CA SER A 499 24.41 -16.98 -11.31
C SER A 499 23.57 -15.84 -11.89
N ASP A 500 22.25 -16.02 -12.07
CA ASP A 500 21.34 -14.97 -12.53
C ASP A 500 21.44 -13.70 -11.67
N LYS A 501 21.60 -13.83 -10.35
CA LYS A 501 21.75 -12.70 -9.43
C LYS A 501 22.96 -11.84 -9.80
N HIS A 502 24.12 -12.47 -9.99
CA HIS A 502 25.35 -11.76 -10.37
C HIS A 502 25.33 -11.27 -11.82
N GLY A 503 24.76 -12.07 -12.72
CA GLY A 503 24.58 -11.69 -14.13
C GLY A 503 23.70 -10.45 -14.27
N PHE A 504 22.58 -10.40 -13.54
CA PHE A 504 21.68 -9.26 -13.53
C PHE A 504 22.38 -8.00 -13.01
N SER A 505 23.11 -8.11 -11.90
CA SER A 505 23.94 -7.03 -11.36
C SER A 505 24.99 -6.51 -12.36
N ALA A 506 25.66 -7.42 -13.08
CA ALA A 506 26.62 -7.04 -14.11
C ALA A 506 25.94 -6.29 -15.27
N TRP A 507 24.79 -6.80 -15.74
CA TRP A 507 24.02 -6.17 -16.80
C TRP A 507 23.53 -4.77 -16.42
N VAL A 508 23.01 -4.60 -15.21
CA VAL A 508 22.56 -3.30 -14.69
C VAL A 508 23.71 -2.28 -14.64
N LYS A 509 24.88 -2.69 -14.13
CA LYS A 509 26.06 -1.83 -14.11
C LYS A 509 26.50 -1.43 -15.53
N GLU A 510 26.61 -2.40 -16.42
CA GLU A 510 27.07 -2.15 -17.80
C GLU A 510 26.08 -1.26 -18.58
N LEU A 511 24.78 -1.46 -18.39
CA LEU A 511 23.75 -0.56 -18.93
C LEU A 511 23.91 0.86 -18.39
N HIS A 512 24.04 1.03 -17.07
CA HIS A 512 24.24 2.34 -16.45
C HIS A 512 25.45 3.08 -17.03
N ASP A 513 26.60 2.41 -17.08
CA ASP A 513 27.85 2.98 -17.58
C ASP A 513 27.71 3.41 -19.05
N ALA A 514 27.02 2.61 -19.88
CA ALA A 514 26.76 2.92 -21.28
C ALA A 514 25.68 3.99 -21.51
N PHE A 515 24.73 4.13 -20.58
CA PHE A 515 23.62 5.08 -20.68
C PHE A 515 24.03 6.49 -20.27
N LYS A 516 24.96 6.62 -19.31
CA LYS A 516 25.41 7.89 -18.74
C LYS A 516 25.88 8.92 -19.80
N PRO A 517 26.71 8.59 -20.81
CA PRO A 517 27.10 9.53 -21.86
C PRO A 517 25.95 10.00 -22.76
N HIS A 518 24.82 9.28 -22.73
CA HIS A 518 23.64 9.57 -23.54
C HIS A 518 22.52 10.24 -22.74
N GLY A 519 22.70 10.42 -21.41
CA GLY A 519 21.66 10.96 -20.54
C GLY A 519 20.41 10.08 -20.45
N LEU A 520 20.54 8.77 -20.72
CA LEU A 520 19.44 7.82 -20.65
C LEU A 520 19.22 7.36 -19.21
N LEU A 521 17.95 7.24 -18.82
CA LEU A 521 17.50 6.73 -17.53
C LEU A 521 17.53 5.20 -17.51
N LEU A 522 17.76 4.63 -16.33
CA LEU A 522 17.69 3.20 -16.08
C LEU A 522 16.94 2.91 -14.79
N SER A 523 15.89 2.10 -14.88
CA SER A 523 15.08 1.66 -13.74
C SER A 523 14.71 0.18 -13.84
N ALA A 524 14.01 -0.33 -12.83
CA ALA A 524 13.43 -1.67 -12.86
C ALA A 524 12.14 -1.75 -12.06
N ALA A 525 11.22 -2.60 -12.54
CA ALA A 525 10.17 -3.19 -11.73
C ALA A 525 10.73 -4.43 -11.00
N VAL A 526 10.47 -4.52 -9.70
CA VAL A 526 11.06 -5.57 -8.84
C VAL A 526 10.01 -6.23 -7.96
N SER A 527 10.23 -7.50 -7.66
CA SER A 527 9.30 -8.33 -6.88
C SER A 527 9.06 -7.80 -5.45
N PRO A 528 7.85 -7.96 -4.91
CA PRO A 528 7.57 -7.72 -3.50
C PRO A 528 7.93 -8.90 -2.59
N SER A 529 8.24 -10.07 -3.16
CA SER A 529 8.40 -11.32 -2.42
C SER A 529 9.76 -11.41 -1.73
N TYR A 530 9.74 -11.68 -0.42
CA TYR A 530 10.97 -11.89 0.38
C TYR A 530 11.90 -12.91 -0.28
N LYS A 531 11.34 -14.05 -0.70
CA LYS A 531 12.09 -15.14 -1.33
C LYS A 531 12.79 -14.70 -2.61
N VAL A 532 12.08 -13.94 -3.46
CA VAL A 532 12.63 -13.43 -4.73
C VAL A 532 13.67 -12.35 -4.48
N ILE A 533 13.42 -11.46 -3.52
CA ILE A 533 14.36 -10.39 -3.17
C ILE A 533 15.69 -10.96 -2.69
N GLU A 534 15.66 -11.95 -1.79
CA GLU A 534 16.87 -12.62 -1.30
C GLU A 534 17.62 -13.34 -2.41
N ALA A 535 16.91 -14.12 -3.24
CA ALA A 535 17.53 -14.98 -4.24
C ALA A 535 18.01 -14.20 -5.47
N GLY A 536 17.23 -13.24 -5.96
CA GLY A 536 17.40 -12.65 -7.29
C GLY A 536 18.11 -11.30 -7.33
N TYR A 537 18.17 -10.54 -6.23
CA TYR A 537 18.61 -9.14 -6.27
C TYR A 537 19.79 -8.84 -5.35
N ASP A 538 20.80 -8.17 -5.90
CA ASP A 538 21.85 -7.49 -5.14
C ASP A 538 21.44 -6.02 -4.93
N VAL A 539 20.66 -5.78 -3.87
CA VAL A 539 20.02 -4.49 -3.62
C VAL A 539 21.01 -3.32 -3.57
N PRO A 540 22.20 -3.41 -2.94
CA PRO A 540 23.19 -2.34 -2.99
C PRO A 540 23.66 -2.00 -4.42
N VAL A 541 23.84 -3.01 -5.29
CA VAL A 541 24.20 -2.78 -6.70
C VAL A 541 23.05 -2.11 -7.44
N LEU A 542 21.82 -2.61 -7.28
CA LEU A 542 20.64 -2.03 -7.93
C LEU A 542 20.46 -0.56 -7.48
N ASN A 543 20.57 -0.29 -6.19
CA ASN A 543 20.47 1.06 -5.62
C ASN A 543 21.53 2.01 -6.18
N ARG A 544 22.76 1.53 -6.41
CA ARG A 544 23.84 2.35 -6.95
C ARG A 544 23.57 2.79 -8.38
N TYR A 545 23.11 1.87 -9.23
CA TYR A 545 23.11 2.07 -10.69
C TYR A 545 21.75 2.42 -11.29
N PHE A 546 20.64 2.16 -10.60
CA PHE A 546 19.33 2.63 -11.05
C PHE A 546 19.04 4.07 -10.63
N ASP A 547 18.29 4.79 -11.46
CA ASP A 547 17.71 6.09 -11.14
C ASP A 547 16.55 5.95 -10.13
N TRP A 548 15.78 4.86 -10.25
CA TRP A 548 14.80 4.44 -9.26
C TRP A 548 14.50 2.93 -9.35
N ILE A 549 13.95 2.38 -8.28
CA ILE A 549 13.52 0.98 -8.16
C ILE A 549 12.02 0.98 -7.86
N ALA A 550 11.22 0.48 -8.78
CA ALA A 550 9.77 0.38 -8.64
C ALA A 550 9.38 -0.98 -8.04
N VAL A 551 9.04 -0.99 -6.75
CA VAL A 551 8.67 -2.23 -6.05
C VAL A 551 7.20 -2.52 -6.30
N MET A 552 6.91 -3.68 -6.87
CA MET A 552 5.55 -4.12 -7.20
C MET A 552 4.81 -4.58 -5.95
N THR A 553 4.50 -3.68 -5.01
CA THR A 553 3.81 -3.97 -3.74
C THR A 553 2.32 -4.27 -3.94
N TYR A 554 2.02 -5.22 -4.82
CA TYR A 554 0.73 -5.77 -5.17
C TYR A 554 0.92 -7.22 -5.66
N ASP A 555 -0.17 -7.91 -6.01
CA ASP A 555 -0.19 -9.34 -6.28
C ASP A 555 0.37 -10.22 -5.15
N TYR A 556 0.17 -9.78 -3.90
CA TYR A 556 0.45 -10.62 -2.73
C TYR A 556 -0.50 -11.83 -2.70
N HIS A 557 -1.77 -11.63 -3.04
CA HIS A 557 -2.74 -12.72 -3.12
C HIS A 557 -3.51 -12.69 -4.43
N GLY A 558 -3.77 -13.87 -4.96
CA GLY A 558 -4.52 -14.07 -6.20
C GLY A 558 -5.08 -15.48 -6.31
N HIS A 559 -5.81 -15.76 -7.39
CA HIS A 559 -6.52 -17.05 -7.59
C HIS A 559 -5.61 -18.30 -7.55
N TRP A 560 -4.29 -18.11 -7.63
CA TRP A 560 -3.30 -19.18 -7.50
C TRP A 560 -3.24 -19.74 -6.08
N ASP A 561 -3.60 -18.96 -5.05
CA ASP A 561 -3.61 -19.36 -3.64
C ASP A 561 -4.69 -20.40 -3.32
N LYS A 562 -5.73 -20.49 -4.17
CA LYS A 562 -6.94 -21.29 -3.95
C LYS A 562 -7.78 -20.87 -2.75
N GLU A 563 -7.46 -19.72 -2.17
CA GLU A 563 -8.18 -19.07 -1.10
C GLU A 563 -8.17 -17.55 -1.32
N THR A 564 -9.19 -16.84 -0.86
CA THR A 564 -9.27 -15.37 -1.01
C THR A 564 -8.20 -14.67 -0.18
N GLY A 565 -7.53 -13.68 -0.77
CA GLY A 565 -6.63 -12.79 -0.06
C GLY A 565 -6.62 -11.38 -0.68
N HIS A 566 -6.00 -10.43 0.01
CA HIS A 566 -5.95 -9.06 -0.48
C HIS A 566 -4.84 -8.87 -1.52
N VAL A 567 -5.11 -8.23 -2.66
CA VAL A 567 -4.12 -8.01 -3.73
C VAL A 567 -2.92 -7.19 -3.27
N SER A 568 -3.14 -6.18 -2.42
CA SER A 568 -2.11 -5.24 -1.95
C SER A 568 -2.31 -4.81 -0.48
N PRO A 569 -2.20 -5.74 0.49
CA PRO A 569 -2.30 -5.38 1.90
C PRO A 569 -1.19 -4.41 2.29
N MET A 570 -1.53 -3.41 3.10
CA MET A 570 -0.58 -2.41 3.56
C MET A 570 0.20 -2.90 4.78
N PHE A 571 -0.50 -3.53 5.73
CA PHE A 571 0.07 -4.15 6.93
C PHE A 571 -0.50 -5.55 7.14
N ALA A 572 0.15 -6.33 8.02
CA ALA A 572 -0.29 -7.67 8.38
C ALA A 572 -1.70 -7.69 9.02
N HIS A 573 -2.51 -8.65 8.60
CA HIS A 573 -3.81 -9.01 9.15
C HIS A 573 -3.67 -10.21 10.11
N PRO A 574 -4.52 -10.39 11.14
CA PRO A 574 -4.36 -11.47 12.12
C PRO A 574 -4.69 -12.84 11.50
N ASP A 575 -5.41 -12.81 10.38
CA ASP A 575 -5.76 -14.01 9.60
C ASP A 575 -4.70 -14.32 8.52
N ASP A 576 -3.65 -13.50 8.37
CA ASP A 576 -2.62 -13.77 7.34
C ASP A 576 -1.86 -15.05 7.69
N LYS A 577 -1.79 -15.96 6.72
CA LYS A 577 -0.92 -17.15 6.80
C LYS A 577 0.56 -16.78 6.73
N GLU A 578 0.87 -15.73 5.99
CA GLU A 578 2.22 -15.20 5.77
C GLU A 578 2.28 -13.72 6.21
N PRO A 579 2.55 -13.42 7.48
CA PRO A 579 2.46 -12.05 8.02
C PRO A 579 3.42 -11.03 7.38
N LEU A 580 4.42 -11.50 6.62
CA LEU A 580 5.36 -10.64 5.90
C LEU A 580 4.89 -10.27 4.49
N PHE A 581 3.79 -10.85 4.01
CA PHE A 581 3.26 -10.66 2.66
C PHE A 581 2.39 -9.41 2.57
N ASN A 582 3.00 -8.26 2.86
CA ASN A 582 2.38 -6.95 2.79
C ASN A 582 3.38 -5.84 2.43
N THR A 583 2.82 -4.71 1.97
CA THR A 583 3.57 -3.53 1.48
C THR A 583 4.59 -3.03 2.51
N ASN A 584 4.18 -2.88 3.77
CA ASN A 584 5.05 -2.37 4.82
C ASN A 584 6.28 -3.28 5.02
N SER A 585 6.08 -4.58 5.16
CA SER A 585 7.17 -5.55 5.35
C SER A 585 8.11 -5.58 4.14
N THR A 586 7.57 -5.62 2.92
CA THR A 586 8.37 -5.60 1.68
C THR A 586 9.24 -4.35 1.57
N ILE A 587 8.68 -3.16 1.78
CA ILE A 587 9.46 -1.91 1.67
C ILE A 587 10.55 -1.83 2.74
N HIS A 588 10.26 -2.26 3.98
CA HIS A 588 11.27 -2.29 5.03
C HIS A 588 12.41 -3.26 4.68
N LEU A 589 12.13 -4.40 4.06
CA LEU A 589 13.17 -5.32 3.59
C LEU A 589 14.08 -4.68 2.54
N TRP A 590 13.51 -3.97 1.56
CA TRP A 590 14.31 -3.23 0.56
C TRP A 590 15.22 -2.19 1.21
N LEU A 591 14.70 -1.44 2.20
CA LEU A 591 15.47 -0.47 2.97
C LEU A 591 16.59 -1.13 3.78
N GLU A 592 16.28 -2.22 4.49
CA GLU A 592 17.24 -2.98 5.30
C GLU A 592 18.38 -3.54 4.43
N LYS A 593 18.08 -3.95 3.20
CA LYS A 593 19.08 -4.42 2.23
C LYS A 593 19.89 -3.30 1.56
N GLY A 594 19.67 -2.04 1.94
CA GLY A 594 20.51 -0.92 1.52
C GLY A 594 19.98 -0.11 0.34
N ALA A 595 18.68 -0.22 0.00
CA ALA A 595 18.06 0.71 -0.93
C ALA A 595 17.90 2.11 -0.30
N ASP A 596 18.24 3.16 -1.05
CA ASP A 596 17.96 4.53 -0.65
C ASP A 596 16.45 4.76 -0.71
N PRO A 597 15.79 5.22 0.38
CA PRO A 597 14.36 5.52 0.35
C PRO A 597 13.98 6.44 -0.81
N LYS A 598 14.81 7.43 -1.17
CA LYS A 598 14.53 8.37 -2.29
C LYS A 598 14.57 7.71 -3.68
N LYS A 599 15.16 6.52 -3.81
CA LYS A 599 15.16 5.73 -5.04
C LYS A 599 14.06 4.66 -5.05
N LEU A 600 13.50 4.30 -3.90
CA LEU A 600 12.38 3.36 -3.83
C LEU A 600 11.06 4.03 -4.21
N ILE A 601 10.38 3.43 -5.18
CA ILE A 601 9.06 3.84 -5.65
C ILE A 601 8.07 2.73 -5.31
N MET A 602 7.05 3.05 -4.51
CA MET A 602 6.09 2.06 -4.02
C MET A 602 4.95 1.83 -5.02
N GLY A 603 4.76 0.58 -5.44
CA GLY A 603 3.72 0.17 -6.38
C GLY A 603 2.31 0.14 -5.77
N MET A 604 1.33 0.62 -6.54
CA MET A 604 -0.08 0.62 -6.18
C MET A 604 -0.91 0.07 -7.35
N PRO A 605 -1.73 -0.97 -7.15
CA PRO A 605 -2.52 -1.56 -8.21
C PRO A 605 -3.76 -0.71 -8.48
N LEU A 606 -4.04 -0.42 -9.76
CA LEU A 606 -5.32 0.18 -10.19
C LEU A 606 -6.30 -0.90 -10.65
N TYR A 607 -6.21 -2.08 -10.04
CA TYR A 607 -7.00 -3.28 -10.32
C TYR A 607 -7.19 -4.09 -9.04
N GLY A 608 -7.97 -5.16 -9.15
CA GLY A 608 -8.14 -6.14 -8.10
C GLY A 608 -7.94 -7.57 -8.58
N GLN A 609 -7.51 -8.42 -7.66
CA GLN A 609 -7.47 -9.87 -7.86
C GLN A 609 -8.81 -10.46 -7.44
N SER A 610 -9.41 -11.26 -8.32
CA SER A 610 -10.76 -11.80 -8.16
C SER A 610 -10.78 -13.32 -8.08
N PHE A 611 -11.75 -13.82 -7.32
CA PHE A 611 -11.82 -15.18 -6.86
C PHE A 611 -13.24 -15.72 -7.05
N GLY A 612 -13.31 -16.99 -7.47
CA GLY A 612 -14.55 -17.76 -7.49
C GLY A 612 -14.63 -18.60 -6.22
N LEU A 613 -15.46 -18.18 -5.26
CA LEU A 613 -15.67 -18.89 -4.00
C LEU A 613 -16.20 -20.30 -4.27
N GLY A 614 -15.61 -21.28 -3.59
CA GLY A 614 -16.03 -22.67 -3.72
C GLY A 614 -17.32 -22.97 -2.97
N TRP A 615 -17.87 -24.16 -3.20
CA TRP A 615 -19.02 -24.66 -2.43
C TRP A 615 -18.69 -24.86 -0.95
N LYS A 616 -17.42 -25.16 -0.62
CA LYS A 616 -16.90 -25.28 0.75
C LYS A 616 -16.62 -23.96 1.46
N ALA A 617 -16.75 -22.81 0.78
CA ALA A 617 -16.56 -21.53 1.46
C ALA A 617 -17.69 -21.34 2.49
N ASP A 618 -17.32 -21.18 3.75
CA ASP A 618 -18.22 -20.97 4.90
C ASP A 618 -18.51 -19.48 5.15
N GLY A 619 -17.87 -18.60 4.39
CA GLY A 619 -18.11 -17.17 4.39
C GLY A 619 -17.61 -16.46 3.13
N THR A 620 -17.44 -15.15 3.27
CA THR A 620 -16.99 -14.23 2.21
C THR A 620 -15.81 -13.37 2.67
N GLY A 621 -15.21 -13.72 3.82
CA GLY A 621 -14.05 -13.06 4.39
C GLY A 621 -12.74 -13.42 3.69
N LEU A 622 -11.61 -13.10 4.33
CA LEU A 622 -10.28 -13.54 3.89
C LEU A 622 -10.11 -15.05 4.14
N ASN A 623 -9.15 -15.66 3.44
CA ASN A 623 -8.79 -17.08 3.49
C ASN A 623 -9.94 -18.06 3.20
N GLN A 624 -10.98 -17.61 2.50
CA GLN A 624 -12.10 -18.45 2.11
C GLN A 624 -11.72 -19.33 0.93
N HIS A 625 -12.09 -20.61 0.98
CA HIS A 625 -11.82 -21.57 -0.08
C HIS A 625 -12.37 -21.08 -1.44
N ALA A 626 -11.46 -20.82 -2.37
CA ALA A 626 -11.71 -20.21 -3.68
C ALA A 626 -10.89 -20.91 -4.78
N PRO A 627 -11.29 -22.13 -5.19
CA PRO A 627 -10.50 -22.95 -6.11
C PRO A 627 -10.49 -22.40 -7.54
N GLN A 628 -11.44 -21.51 -7.86
CA GLN A 628 -11.64 -20.96 -9.19
C GLN A 628 -11.19 -19.50 -9.27
N LYS A 629 -10.82 -19.08 -10.48
CA LYS A 629 -10.65 -17.66 -10.81
C LYS A 629 -12.00 -16.95 -10.68
N GLY A 630 -11.96 -15.68 -10.25
CA GLY A 630 -13.14 -14.83 -10.40
C GLY A 630 -13.55 -14.69 -11.86
N SER A 631 -14.83 -14.49 -12.12
CA SER A 631 -15.35 -14.27 -13.47
C SER A 631 -14.68 -13.06 -14.13
N ALA A 632 -14.38 -13.19 -15.42
CA ALA A 632 -13.74 -12.14 -16.19
C ALA A 632 -14.55 -10.84 -16.22
N GLY A 633 -13.85 -9.70 -16.21
CA GLY A 633 -14.45 -8.39 -16.42
C GLY A 633 -15.01 -8.24 -17.84
N GLN A 634 -15.99 -7.34 -18.00
CA GLN A 634 -16.62 -7.04 -19.29
C GLN A 634 -15.60 -6.55 -20.33
N PHE A 635 -14.59 -5.81 -19.87
CA PHE A 635 -13.64 -5.07 -20.69
C PHE A 635 -12.25 -5.67 -20.65
N THR A 636 -11.75 -5.98 -19.45
CA THR A 636 -10.43 -6.64 -19.30
C THR A 636 -10.45 -8.06 -19.85
N ARG A 637 -11.61 -8.74 -19.77
CA ARG A 637 -11.83 -10.12 -20.26
C ARG A 637 -10.84 -11.14 -19.68
N ALA A 638 -10.23 -10.83 -18.54
CA ALA A 638 -9.28 -11.68 -17.84
C ALA A 638 -9.95 -12.28 -16.59
N ALA A 639 -10.15 -13.60 -16.58
CA ALA A 639 -10.63 -14.28 -15.37
C ALA A 639 -9.57 -14.17 -14.27
N GLY A 640 -10.00 -13.87 -13.04
CA GLY A 640 -9.10 -13.63 -11.90
C GLY A 640 -8.66 -12.18 -11.76
N PHE A 641 -8.97 -11.28 -12.70
CA PHE A 641 -8.47 -9.92 -12.70
C PHE A 641 -9.57 -8.94 -13.11
N LEU A 642 -9.76 -7.86 -12.36
CA LEU A 642 -10.73 -6.81 -12.67
C LEU A 642 -10.06 -5.43 -12.58
N ALA A 643 -10.23 -4.59 -13.59
CA ALA A 643 -9.79 -3.20 -13.51
C ALA A 643 -10.61 -2.43 -12.46
N TYR A 644 -10.05 -1.36 -11.88
CA TYR A 644 -10.79 -0.54 -10.91
C TYR A 644 -12.12 -0.03 -11.48
N TYR A 645 -12.16 0.41 -12.73
CA TYR A 645 -13.40 0.85 -13.40
C TYR A 645 -14.46 -0.25 -13.60
N GLU A 646 -14.08 -1.53 -13.51
CA GLU A 646 -15.01 -2.67 -13.50
C GLU A 646 -15.49 -2.96 -12.09
N ILE A 647 -14.60 -2.85 -11.10
CA ILE A 647 -14.88 -3.08 -9.68
C ILE A 647 -15.83 -2.02 -9.15
N CYS A 648 -15.52 -0.74 -9.31
CA CYS A 648 -16.35 0.35 -8.81
C CYS A 648 -17.75 0.34 -9.45
N HIS A 649 -17.85 -0.09 -10.72
CA HIS A 649 -19.14 -0.26 -11.38
C HIS A 649 -19.94 -1.42 -10.79
N LYS A 650 -19.28 -2.55 -10.46
CA LYS A 650 -19.91 -3.69 -9.78
C LYS A 650 -20.38 -3.34 -8.37
N VAL A 651 -19.62 -2.53 -7.64
CA VAL A 651 -20.04 -1.97 -6.34
C VAL A 651 -21.34 -1.18 -6.50
N LYS A 652 -21.43 -0.29 -7.49
CA LYS A 652 -22.68 0.42 -7.80
C LYS A 652 -23.84 -0.47 -8.22
N GLN A 653 -23.57 -1.68 -8.70
CA GLN A 653 -24.57 -2.70 -9.03
C GLN A 653 -24.96 -3.59 -7.83
N GLY A 654 -24.52 -3.24 -6.62
CA GLY A 654 -24.94 -3.90 -5.39
C GLY A 654 -24.00 -4.98 -4.88
N TYR A 655 -22.71 -4.95 -5.26
CA TYR A 655 -21.72 -5.76 -4.54
C TYR A 655 -21.61 -5.28 -3.09
N THR A 656 -21.52 -6.22 -2.16
CA THR A 656 -21.25 -5.91 -0.77
C THR A 656 -19.77 -5.58 -0.62
N VAL A 657 -19.47 -4.36 -0.16
CA VAL A 657 -18.10 -3.92 0.14
C VAL A 657 -17.81 -4.16 1.62
N VAL A 658 -16.67 -4.79 1.91
CA VAL A 658 -16.16 -4.97 3.26
C VAL A 658 -14.82 -4.28 3.38
N ARG A 659 -14.65 -3.56 4.48
CA ARG A 659 -13.46 -2.77 4.79
C ARG A 659 -12.84 -3.33 6.07
N ASP A 660 -11.51 -3.43 6.09
CA ASP A 660 -10.80 -3.75 7.32
C ASP A 660 -10.98 -2.60 8.32
N PRO A 661 -11.58 -2.83 9.51
CA PRO A 661 -11.85 -1.77 10.48
C PRO A 661 -10.57 -1.10 11.02
N ALA A 662 -9.43 -1.79 10.95
CA ALA A 662 -8.14 -1.25 11.35
C ALA A 662 -7.39 -0.51 10.21
N GLY A 663 -7.95 -0.49 8.99
CA GLY A 663 -7.37 0.23 7.84
C GLY A 663 -6.04 -0.33 7.33
N ARG A 664 -5.79 -1.63 7.51
CA ARG A 664 -4.53 -2.30 7.13
C ARG A 664 -4.46 -2.72 5.68
N MET A 665 -5.58 -2.72 4.97
CA MET A 665 -5.66 -3.04 3.55
C MET A 665 -6.83 -2.29 2.91
N GLY A 666 -6.86 -2.27 1.58
CA GLY A 666 -8.00 -1.81 0.82
C GLY A 666 -9.25 -2.68 1.06
N PRO A 667 -10.40 -2.27 0.52
CA PRO A 667 -11.59 -3.09 0.60
C PRO A 667 -11.47 -4.40 -0.19
N TYR A 668 -12.33 -5.34 0.17
CA TYR A 668 -12.77 -6.36 -0.77
C TYR A 668 -14.29 -6.23 -0.99
N ALA A 669 -14.76 -6.73 -2.13
CA ALA A 669 -16.16 -6.71 -2.49
C ALA A 669 -16.61 -8.06 -3.04
N TYR A 670 -17.87 -8.42 -2.81
CA TYR A 670 -18.40 -9.69 -3.29
C TYR A 670 -19.88 -9.62 -3.67
N SER A 671 -20.30 -10.55 -4.53
CA SER A 671 -21.69 -10.84 -4.85
C SER A 671 -21.83 -12.32 -5.22
N GLY A 672 -22.65 -13.05 -4.47
CA GLY A 672 -22.74 -14.50 -4.58
C GLY A 672 -21.37 -15.17 -4.37
N LYS A 673 -20.90 -15.90 -5.39
CA LYS A 673 -19.58 -16.57 -5.39
C LYS A 673 -18.46 -15.77 -6.05
N GLN A 674 -18.73 -14.56 -6.54
CA GLN A 674 -17.71 -13.67 -7.09
C GLN A 674 -17.17 -12.76 -6.00
N TRP A 675 -15.85 -12.73 -5.84
CA TRP A 675 -15.15 -11.96 -4.81
C TRP A 675 -13.96 -11.22 -5.43
N VAL A 676 -13.63 -10.01 -4.97
CA VAL A 676 -12.47 -9.24 -5.46
C VAL A 676 -11.91 -8.34 -4.36
N SER A 677 -10.58 -8.31 -4.18
CA SER A 677 -9.87 -7.35 -3.34
C SER A 677 -9.16 -6.30 -4.18
N PHE A 678 -9.11 -5.05 -3.71
CA PHE A 678 -8.59 -3.92 -4.47
C PHE A 678 -8.22 -2.75 -3.57
N ASP A 679 -7.38 -1.84 -4.07
CA ASP A 679 -7.20 -0.53 -3.43
C ASP A 679 -8.27 0.45 -3.94
N ASP A 680 -8.92 1.16 -3.02
CA ASP A 680 -9.80 2.28 -3.34
C ASP A 680 -9.13 3.63 -3.09
N VAL A 681 -9.85 4.73 -3.33
CA VAL A 681 -9.35 6.10 -3.14
C VAL A 681 -8.76 6.30 -1.74
N ASN A 682 -9.40 5.74 -0.71
CA ASN A 682 -8.94 5.88 0.68
C ASN A 682 -7.62 5.14 0.92
N MET A 683 -7.48 3.91 0.43
CA MET A 683 -6.23 3.16 0.57
C MET A 683 -5.11 3.77 -0.28
N ILE A 684 -5.40 4.22 -1.51
CA ILE A 684 -4.42 4.93 -2.34
C ILE A 684 -3.94 6.22 -1.67
N ARG A 685 -4.84 6.98 -1.04
CA ARG A 685 -4.48 8.15 -0.23
C ARG A 685 -3.58 7.76 0.95
N PHE A 686 -3.96 6.72 1.69
CA PHE A 686 -3.18 6.24 2.82
C PHE A 686 -1.76 5.86 2.41
N LYS A 687 -1.64 5.07 1.34
CA LYS A 687 -0.39 4.63 0.74
C LYS A 687 0.47 5.80 0.27
N SER A 688 -0.15 6.80 -0.37
CA SER A 688 0.54 8.02 -0.79
C SER A 688 1.04 8.86 0.39
N GLU A 689 0.28 8.98 1.48
CA GLU A 689 0.76 9.65 2.70
C GLU A 689 1.85 8.83 3.40
N TRP A 690 1.78 7.51 3.31
CA TRP A 690 2.81 6.63 3.86
C TRP A 690 4.14 6.75 3.09
N ILE A 691 4.10 6.86 1.76
CA ILE A 691 5.28 7.21 0.93
C ILE A 691 5.97 8.47 1.47
N LYS A 692 5.21 9.52 1.80
CA LYS A 692 5.77 10.76 2.38
C LYS A 692 6.36 10.54 3.76
N ARG A 693 5.65 9.83 4.65
CA ARG A 693 6.12 9.52 6.02
C ARG A 693 7.43 8.72 6.03
N MET A 694 7.57 7.80 5.08
CA MET A 694 8.76 6.96 4.94
C MET A 694 9.90 7.64 4.16
N GLY A 695 9.66 8.83 3.60
CA GLY A 695 10.64 9.54 2.78
C GLY A 695 10.97 8.83 1.46
N LEU A 696 10.04 8.03 0.93
CA LEU A 696 10.24 7.30 -0.31
C LEU A 696 10.29 8.23 -1.53
N GLY A 697 10.89 7.76 -2.63
CA GLY A 697 11.06 8.53 -3.86
C GLY A 697 9.76 8.84 -4.60
N GLY A 698 8.68 8.11 -4.32
CA GLY A 698 7.39 8.31 -4.99
C GLY A 698 6.51 7.07 -5.03
N GLY A 699 5.48 7.13 -5.87
CA GLY A 699 4.54 6.05 -6.13
C GLY A 699 4.59 5.59 -7.59
N MET A 700 4.33 4.31 -7.80
CA MET A 700 4.19 3.68 -9.12
C MET A 700 2.79 3.08 -9.22
N ILE A 701 2.20 3.11 -10.41
CA ILE A 701 0.90 2.48 -10.68
C ILE A 701 1.00 1.45 -11.79
N TRP A 702 0.34 0.32 -11.56
CA TRP A 702 -0.02 -0.64 -12.58
C TRP A 702 -1.55 -0.68 -12.70
N ALA A 703 -2.17 -0.17 -13.76
CA ALA A 703 -1.61 0.60 -14.88
C ALA A 703 -2.62 1.68 -15.27
N LEU A 704 -2.20 2.66 -16.11
CA LEU A 704 -3.02 3.83 -16.47
C LEU A 704 -4.41 3.46 -17.00
N ASP A 705 -4.47 2.40 -17.80
CA ASP A 705 -5.68 1.91 -18.46
C ASP A 705 -6.66 1.19 -17.54
N LEU A 706 -6.33 1.02 -16.25
CA LEU A 706 -7.13 0.26 -15.27
C LEU A 706 -7.87 1.15 -14.27
N ASP A 707 -7.50 2.43 -14.15
CA ASP A 707 -8.23 3.43 -13.37
C ASP A 707 -9.59 3.76 -13.99
N ASP A 708 -10.46 4.48 -13.30
CA ASP A 708 -11.71 5.01 -13.88
C ASP A 708 -11.46 6.26 -14.75
N PHE A 709 -10.68 6.09 -15.81
CA PHE A 709 -10.26 7.17 -16.74
C PHE A 709 -11.42 7.83 -17.49
N ARG A 710 -12.62 7.22 -17.50
CA ARG A 710 -13.84 7.78 -18.12
C ARG A 710 -14.88 8.24 -17.11
N ASN A 711 -14.58 8.23 -15.82
CA ASN A 711 -15.53 8.57 -14.77
C ASN A 711 -16.84 7.76 -14.83
N ARG A 712 -16.77 6.47 -15.20
CA ARG A 712 -17.92 5.57 -15.26
C ARG A 712 -18.58 5.41 -13.89
N CYS A 713 -17.78 5.51 -12.83
CA CYS A 713 -18.21 5.37 -11.45
C CYS A 713 -18.61 6.70 -10.83
N GLY A 714 -18.72 7.79 -11.61
CA GLY A 714 -19.35 9.05 -11.18
C GLY A 714 -18.65 9.75 -10.02
N CYS A 715 -17.33 9.58 -9.92
CA CYS A 715 -16.43 10.27 -9.02
C CYS A 715 -15.75 11.42 -9.77
N GLU A 716 -14.67 11.11 -10.48
CA GLU A 716 -13.97 11.95 -11.45
C GLU A 716 -13.18 11.05 -12.40
N PRO A 717 -12.65 11.54 -13.53
CA PRO A 717 -11.69 10.79 -14.33
C PRO A 717 -10.40 10.52 -13.56
N HIS A 718 -9.87 9.30 -13.62
CA HIS A 718 -8.62 8.89 -12.95
C HIS A 718 -8.60 9.13 -11.42
N PRO A 719 -9.63 8.67 -10.68
CA PRO A 719 -9.79 9.01 -9.27
C PRO A 719 -8.64 8.50 -8.39
N LEU A 720 -8.07 7.33 -8.71
CA LEU A 720 -6.94 6.79 -7.96
C LEU A 720 -5.66 7.58 -8.26
N LEU A 721 -5.34 7.79 -9.54
CA LEU A 721 -4.13 8.52 -9.94
C LEU A 721 -4.17 9.99 -9.52
N ARG A 722 -5.34 10.66 -9.59
CA ARG A 722 -5.51 12.02 -9.07
C ARG A 722 -5.31 12.08 -7.58
N THR A 723 -5.74 11.06 -6.84
CA THR A 723 -5.50 10.97 -5.40
C THR A 723 -4.01 10.89 -5.07
N ILE A 724 -3.23 10.10 -5.83
CA ILE A 724 -1.77 10.07 -5.69
C ILE A 724 -1.18 11.47 -5.93
N ASN A 725 -1.60 12.15 -6.99
CA ASN A 725 -1.08 13.47 -7.34
C ASN A 725 -1.49 14.56 -6.32
N ARG A 726 -2.69 14.49 -5.73
CA ARG A 726 -3.10 15.39 -4.65
C ARG A 726 -2.18 15.29 -3.45
N VAL A 727 -1.81 14.05 -3.08
CA VAL A 727 -0.98 13.79 -1.90
C VAL A 727 0.50 14.08 -2.16
N LEU A 728 1.03 13.56 -3.27
CA LEU A 728 2.47 13.59 -3.57
C LEU A 728 2.89 14.86 -4.33
N ARG A 729 2.03 15.42 -5.19
CA ARG A 729 2.39 16.48 -6.17
C ARG A 729 1.56 17.76 -6.06
N SER A 730 0.84 17.93 -4.95
CA SER A 730 0.00 19.13 -4.69
C SER A 730 -0.97 19.44 -5.84
N TYR A 731 -1.60 18.41 -6.41
CA TYR A 731 -2.56 18.58 -7.51
C TYR A 731 -3.66 19.59 -7.12
N PRO A 732 -3.89 20.63 -7.93
CA PRO A 732 -4.65 21.80 -7.50
C PRO A 732 -6.17 21.57 -7.48
N VAL A 733 -6.67 20.53 -8.14
CA VAL A 733 -8.10 20.24 -8.19
C VAL A 733 -8.56 19.65 -6.86
N PRO A 734 -9.58 20.25 -6.21
CA PRO A 734 -10.13 19.74 -4.96
C PRO A 734 -10.51 18.26 -5.05
N ASP A 735 -10.39 17.58 -3.93
CA ASP A 735 -10.80 16.19 -3.81
C ASP A 735 -12.34 16.08 -3.75
N PRO A 736 -12.99 15.36 -4.69
CA PRO A 736 -14.42 15.11 -4.64
C PRO A 736 -14.84 14.20 -3.47
N ARG A 737 -13.88 13.62 -2.72
CA ARG A 737 -14.10 12.72 -1.57
C ARG A 737 -14.99 11.54 -1.90
N CYS A 738 -14.62 10.82 -2.94
CA CYS A 738 -15.39 9.69 -3.42
C CYS A 738 -15.35 8.54 -2.41
N GLU A 739 -16.53 8.08 -2.02
CA GLU A 739 -16.70 6.86 -1.23
C GLU A 739 -17.35 5.80 -2.13
N LEU A 740 -16.70 4.62 -2.19
CA LEU A 740 -17.25 3.41 -2.80
C LEU A 740 -17.93 2.54 -1.76
#